data_AF-A0A8J4EX90-F1
#
_entry.id   AF-A0A8J4EX90-F1
#
_cell.length_a   1.000
_cell.length_b   1.000
_cell.length_c   1.000
_cell.angle_alpha   90.00
_cell.angle_beta   90.00
_cell.angle_gamma   90.00
#
_symmetry.space_group_name_H-M   'P 1'
#
loop_
_entity.id
_entity.type
_entity.pdbx_description
1 polymer ?
#
loop_
_entity_poly.entity_id
_entity_poly.type
_entity_poly.pdbx_seq_one_letter_code
_entity_poly.pdbx_strand_id
1 'polypeptide(L)'
;MAAGEELSRLEELLRRPDYVLEPAVKDNVRQYIKAGGKPEVILESLTEGYVGYAHMAMMMVKWMDMVEDEPLTNHDEFFYLKEFTKAKFDPDKFVGIFASQSTRSQGLPWLEGLLSDPRGRKFFYELSASHRNSLLLNFTIQKIMKMGYQDEVAAAGSGLASYFSVFHKLLENKIAALLAVVRRAAEAEAAAGARGGGGNRGGAAALEAARAQAKQEVAALVKDLRDSCEQSQHTYLHVQHMLHYLGNQRGGEALLAVAQQLEADVAAAGPSLPVWSMQKLYAPQGSSAAQVEACNLIGRILQAGPEGTAASDVQRLYGLYSSAPEEAVGSGGDGGVGSSARRQGGSDSGAASAGSLSTAPLQHPRLVQALLACIFNASRPPSSDLLTASADLLARATCTRPVPIQPPKLTTTTDTQQVASQQRQQPGAGSPSAEDPAGAAAATDRAGESRRITETTQMLHWAVGVLSRTHGRFTEEDFAMAPQLHRMPVVAHGLLHAVSCQLGSPAFYDDAAAAAAAVPSLLRISLWVAEWQPHLISKVLSSWSIALTELHRAGLGDLCRLLLDGCVALLRQQATAATACRSYEAVGPSGKTLDPSESGPAVPGGAVREVLDLVEAWSRQGSADPGLLRYFVLQVLAFASPPYSSDFCGAMLRLLLAAGMRATNVRNEAAAALLREFALAAEGLSASFTPPLTAREQHLLAELAASGGGLAPAQRAGT
;
A
#
# COMPACT_ATOMS: atom_id res chain seq x y z
N MET A 1 -48.85 52.35 29.55
CA MET A 1 -47.44 52.79 29.49
C MET A 1 -46.68 52.09 28.37
N ALA A 2 -46.74 50.76 28.23
CA ALA A 2 -46.04 50.01 27.16
C ALA A 2 -46.34 50.45 25.70
N ALA A 3 -47.58 50.85 25.38
CA ALA A 3 -47.93 51.29 24.01
C ALA A 3 -47.31 52.65 23.63
N GLY A 4 -47.12 53.55 24.59
CA GLY A 4 -46.51 54.86 24.36
C GLY A 4 -44.98 54.79 24.21
N GLU A 5 -44.34 53.88 24.94
CA GLU A 5 -42.90 53.58 24.79
C GLU A 5 -42.60 52.93 23.43
N GLU A 6 -43.45 52.01 22.98
CA GLU A 6 -43.31 51.37 21.67
C GLU A 6 -43.53 52.37 20.51
N LEU A 7 -44.51 53.28 20.63
CA LEU A 7 -44.71 54.38 19.68
C LEU A 7 -43.48 55.29 19.59
N SER A 8 -42.95 55.72 20.73
CA SER A 8 -41.78 56.61 20.79
C SER A 8 -40.53 55.95 20.20
N ARG A 9 -40.33 54.65 20.46
CA ARG A 9 -39.23 53.86 19.90
C ARG A 9 -39.33 53.72 18.38
N LEU A 10 -40.54 53.50 17.86
CA LEU A 10 -40.78 53.38 16.42
C LEU A 10 -40.62 54.73 15.71
N GLU A 11 -41.02 55.85 16.33
CA GLU A 11 -40.75 57.20 15.82
C GLU A 11 -39.25 57.50 15.75
N GLU A 12 -38.50 57.16 16.79
CA GLU A 12 -37.05 57.34 16.80
C GLU A 12 -36.34 56.49 15.73
N LEU A 13 -36.87 55.30 15.44
CA LEU A 13 -36.38 54.46 14.34
C LEU A 13 -36.70 55.06 12.97
N LEU A 14 -37.92 55.53 12.74
CA LEU A 14 -38.37 56.12 11.47
C LEU A 14 -37.63 57.42 11.13
N ARG A 15 -37.16 58.15 12.14
CA ARG A 15 -36.40 59.40 11.97
C ARG A 15 -34.92 59.20 11.64
N ARG A 16 -34.42 57.95 11.65
CA ARG A 16 -33.02 57.68 11.32
C ARG A 16 -32.73 58.06 9.86
N PRO A 17 -31.51 58.55 9.57
CA PRO A 17 -31.14 58.92 8.21
C PRO A 17 -31.24 57.69 7.28
N ASP A 18 -31.88 57.89 6.13
CA ASP A 18 -32.14 56.88 5.09
C ASP A 18 -32.88 55.61 5.56
N TYR A 19 -33.60 55.69 6.67
CA TYR A 19 -34.38 54.54 7.17
C TYR A 19 -35.44 54.05 6.17
N VAL A 20 -35.88 54.91 5.24
CA VAL A 20 -36.76 54.55 4.13
C VAL A 20 -36.19 53.45 3.22
N LEU A 21 -34.86 53.29 3.20
CA LEU A 21 -34.16 52.27 2.40
C LEU A 21 -33.94 50.96 3.17
N GLU A 22 -34.21 50.93 4.48
CA GLU A 22 -34.04 49.74 5.31
C GLU A 22 -35.14 48.69 5.02
N PRO A 23 -34.80 47.39 4.92
CA PRO A 23 -35.74 46.35 4.53
C PRO A 23 -36.92 46.18 5.50
N ALA A 24 -36.73 46.55 6.78
CA ALA A 24 -37.73 46.44 7.83
C ALA A 24 -38.73 47.62 7.86
N VAL A 25 -38.55 48.67 7.04
CA VAL A 25 -39.36 49.90 7.12
C VAL A 25 -40.84 49.61 6.95
N LYS A 26 -41.23 48.72 6.04
CA LYS A 26 -42.65 48.39 5.77
C LYS A 26 -43.33 47.75 6.98
N ASP A 27 -42.62 46.88 7.68
CA ASP A 27 -43.17 46.16 8.83
C ASP A 27 -43.24 47.07 10.06
N ASN A 28 -42.23 47.93 10.25
CA ASN A 28 -42.23 48.91 11.33
C ASN A 28 -43.27 50.02 11.12
N VAL A 29 -43.51 50.44 9.88
CA VAL A 29 -44.63 51.34 9.52
C VAL A 29 -45.98 50.69 9.84
N ARG A 30 -46.17 49.42 9.48
CA ARG A 30 -47.40 48.68 9.83
C ARG A 30 -47.57 48.53 11.34
N GLN A 31 -46.49 48.29 12.07
CA GLN A 31 -46.50 48.16 13.53
C GLN A 31 -46.80 49.49 14.22
N TYR A 32 -46.26 50.59 13.71
CA TYR A 32 -46.55 51.95 14.19
C TYR A 32 -48.02 52.34 13.99
N ILE A 33 -48.59 52.04 12.82
CA ILE A 33 -50.02 52.26 12.55
C ILE A 33 -50.89 51.39 13.48
N LYS A 34 -50.51 50.12 13.69
CA LYS A 34 -51.22 49.23 14.63
C LYS A 34 -51.14 49.68 16.09
N ALA A 35 -50.07 50.38 16.47
CA ALA A 35 -49.89 50.95 17.81
C ALA A 35 -50.70 52.25 18.03
N GLY A 36 -51.42 52.74 17.02
CA GLY A 36 -52.23 53.97 17.09
C GLY A 36 -51.48 55.24 16.67
N GLY A 37 -50.34 55.10 15.99
CA GLY A 37 -49.55 56.21 15.48
C GLY A 37 -50.20 56.90 14.28
N LYS A 38 -49.90 58.19 14.12
CA LYS A 38 -50.49 59.03 13.05
C LYS A 38 -49.72 58.88 11.74
N PRO A 39 -50.37 58.58 10.60
CA PRO A 39 -49.68 58.42 9.31
C PRO A 39 -48.89 59.66 8.86
N GLU A 40 -49.34 60.86 9.26
CA GLU A 40 -48.68 62.12 8.91
C GLU A 40 -47.25 62.18 9.48
N VAL A 41 -47.08 61.71 10.73
CA VAL A 41 -45.79 61.68 11.43
C VAL A 41 -44.81 60.72 10.75
N ILE A 42 -45.30 59.61 10.20
CA ILE A 42 -44.49 58.66 9.43
C ILE A 42 -43.96 59.33 8.16
N LEU A 43 -44.85 60.01 7.44
CA LEU A 43 -44.51 60.68 6.19
C LEU A 43 -43.46 61.75 6.45
N GLU A 44 -43.70 62.65 7.41
CA GLU A 44 -42.74 63.68 7.82
C GLU A 44 -41.39 63.07 8.24
N SER A 45 -41.41 62.07 9.13
CA SER A 45 -40.17 61.45 9.64
C SER A 45 -39.34 60.75 8.56
N LEU A 46 -39.99 60.02 7.64
CA LEU A 46 -39.29 59.33 6.55
C LEU A 46 -38.80 60.29 5.46
N THR A 47 -39.55 61.36 5.20
CA THR A 47 -39.19 62.34 4.16
C THR A 47 -38.07 63.26 4.65
N GLU A 48 -38.14 63.74 5.90
CA GLU A 48 -37.06 64.51 6.54
C GLU A 48 -35.80 63.67 6.78
N GLY A 49 -35.96 62.37 7.03
CA GLY A 49 -34.85 61.44 7.24
C GLY A 49 -34.14 61.00 5.95
N TYR A 50 -34.67 61.27 4.76
CA TYR A 50 -34.04 60.86 3.50
C TYR A 50 -32.89 61.80 3.13
N VAL A 51 -31.66 61.30 3.21
CA VAL A 51 -30.42 62.01 2.85
C VAL A 51 -29.84 61.49 1.54
N GLY A 52 -30.17 60.26 1.15
CA GLY A 52 -29.79 59.66 -0.13
C GLY A 52 -28.35 59.12 -0.16
N TYR A 53 -27.76 58.75 0.97
CA TYR A 53 -26.38 58.27 1.06
C TYR A 53 -26.10 57.09 0.13
N ALA A 54 -27.04 56.13 0.03
CA ALA A 54 -26.90 54.99 -0.88
C ALA A 54 -26.85 55.43 -2.36
N HIS A 55 -27.65 56.43 -2.74
CA HIS A 55 -27.68 56.95 -4.11
C HIS A 55 -26.43 57.79 -4.42
N MET A 56 -25.96 58.59 -3.46
CA MET A 56 -24.71 59.34 -3.59
C MET A 56 -23.50 58.40 -3.72
N ALA A 57 -23.45 57.32 -2.93
CA ALA A 57 -22.41 56.30 -3.05
C ALA A 57 -22.46 55.59 -4.42
N MET A 58 -23.65 55.16 -4.86
CA MET A 58 -23.85 54.54 -6.19
C MET A 58 -23.45 55.49 -7.32
N MET A 59 -23.71 56.80 -7.19
CA MET A 59 -23.32 57.80 -8.17
C MET A 59 -21.80 57.99 -8.21
N MET A 60 -21.13 57.97 -7.04
CA MET A 60 -19.67 58.00 -6.95
C MET A 60 -19.04 56.78 -7.60
N VAL A 61 -19.57 55.57 -7.39
CA VAL A 61 -19.11 54.34 -8.07
C VAL A 61 -19.21 54.49 -9.59
N LYS A 62 -20.36 54.96 -10.09
CA LYS A 62 -20.55 55.22 -11.54
C LYS A 62 -19.63 56.30 -12.09
N TRP A 63 -19.25 57.28 -11.29
CA TRP A 63 -18.31 58.32 -11.71
C TRP A 63 -16.87 57.83 -11.68
N MET A 64 -16.51 56.93 -10.76
CA MET A 64 -15.21 56.27 -10.76
C MET A 64 -15.00 55.43 -12.03
N ASP A 65 -16.04 54.74 -12.51
CA ASP A 65 -16.03 54.03 -13.79
C ASP A 65 -15.77 54.95 -15.01
N MET A 66 -16.05 56.26 -14.89
CA MET A 66 -15.84 57.23 -15.98
C MET A 66 -14.46 57.90 -15.95
N VAL A 67 -13.72 57.79 -14.84
CA VAL A 67 -12.46 58.53 -14.60
C VAL A 67 -11.23 57.64 -14.75
N GLU A 68 -11.34 56.33 -14.59
CA GLU A 68 -10.21 55.39 -14.66
C GLU A 68 -10.21 54.57 -15.97
N ASP A 69 -9.20 54.79 -16.84
CA ASP A 69 -8.97 54.03 -18.10
C ASP A 69 -8.25 52.68 -17.87
N GLU A 70 -7.75 52.42 -16.66
CA GLU A 70 -7.07 51.17 -16.28
C GLU A 70 -7.77 50.58 -15.04
N PRO A 71 -8.17 49.30 -15.04
CA PRO A 71 -8.90 48.71 -13.93
C PRO A 71 -7.97 48.53 -12.72
N LEU A 72 -7.94 49.53 -11.83
CA LEU A 72 -7.28 49.47 -10.53
C LEU A 72 -8.04 48.49 -9.63
N THR A 73 -7.70 47.20 -9.82
CA THR A 73 -8.24 46.02 -9.15
C THR A 73 -9.72 45.76 -9.42
N ASN A 74 -10.02 44.57 -9.92
CA ASN A 74 -11.34 44.03 -10.28
C ASN A 74 -12.31 43.84 -9.08
N HIS A 75 -12.31 44.75 -8.11
CA HIS A 75 -13.14 44.70 -6.92
C HIS A 75 -14.45 45.44 -7.18
N ASP A 76 -15.49 44.67 -7.48
CA ASP A 76 -16.85 45.18 -7.66
C ASP A 76 -17.58 45.34 -6.32
N GLU A 77 -18.81 45.87 -6.35
CA GLU A 77 -19.67 46.01 -5.16
C GLU A 77 -19.79 44.70 -4.36
N PHE A 78 -19.84 43.56 -5.07
CA PHE A 78 -19.91 42.23 -4.47
C PHE A 78 -18.68 41.93 -3.61
N PHE A 79 -17.48 42.32 -4.02
CA PHE A 79 -16.26 42.13 -3.23
C PHE A 79 -16.32 42.86 -1.88
N TYR A 80 -16.71 44.13 -1.87
CA TYR A 80 -16.79 44.90 -0.62
C TYR A 80 -17.90 44.38 0.30
N LEU A 81 -19.06 44.02 -0.25
CA LEU A 81 -20.13 43.35 0.49
C LEU A 81 -19.69 42.00 1.08
N LYS A 82 -18.91 41.23 0.32
CA LYS A 82 -18.33 39.96 0.76
C LYS A 82 -17.42 40.16 1.97
N GLU A 83 -16.45 41.07 1.89
CA GLU A 83 -15.49 41.32 2.98
C GLU A 83 -16.17 41.93 4.21
N PHE A 84 -17.14 42.83 4.01
CA PHE A 84 -17.94 43.38 5.10
C PHE A 84 -18.77 42.29 5.81
N THR A 85 -19.38 41.39 5.04
CA THR A 85 -20.17 40.28 5.59
C THR A 85 -19.28 39.32 6.35
N LYS A 86 -18.08 38.99 5.85
CA LYS A 86 -17.10 38.18 6.61
C LYS A 86 -16.73 38.82 7.94
N ALA A 87 -16.47 40.13 7.96
CA ALA A 87 -16.07 40.84 9.18
C ALA A 87 -17.18 40.90 10.24
N LYS A 88 -18.45 40.84 9.83
CA LYS A 88 -19.63 40.96 10.71
C LYS A 88 -20.38 39.65 10.91
N PHE A 89 -19.93 38.55 10.30
CA PHE A 89 -20.63 37.27 10.37
C PHE A 89 -20.56 36.69 11.78
N ASP A 90 -21.72 36.35 12.31
CA ASP A 90 -21.88 35.76 13.63
C ASP A 90 -22.87 34.59 13.52
N PRO A 91 -22.41 33.32 13.66
CA PRO A 91 -23.23 32.14 13.42
C PRO A 91 -24.42 32.00 14.39
N ASP A 92 -24.31 32.53 15.61
CA ASP A 92 -25.31 32.34 16.66
C ASP A 92 -26.61 33.11 16.37
N LYS A 93 -26.50 34.23 15.64
CA LYS A 93 -27.66 35.04 15.22
C LYS A 93 -28.56 34.32 14.20
N PHE A 94 -28.05 33.29 13.53
CA PHE A 94 -28.77 32.56 12.48
C PHE A 94 -29.44 31.27 13.00
N VAL A 95 -29.30 30.93 14.29
CA VAL A 95 -29.91 29.72 14.89
C VAL A 95 -31.44 29.73 14.81
N GLY A 96 -32.06 30.90 14.96
CA GLY A 96 -33.52 31.07 14.93
C GLY A 96 -34.18 31.06 13.55
N ILE A 97 -33.40 31.10 12.47
CA ILE A 97 -33.94 31.26 11.10
C ILE A 97 -34.78 30.06 10.66
N PHE A 98 -34.41 28.85 11.12
CA PHE A 98 -35.14 27.63 10.82
C PHE A 98 -36.31 27.36 11.80
N ALA A 99 -36.45 28.17 12.85
CA ALA A 99 -37.54 28.03 13.82
C ALA A 99 -38.88 28.52 13.23
N SER A 100 -38.87 29.57 12.41
CA SER A 100 -40.08 30.09 11.77
C SER A 100 -40.67 29.10 10.76
N GLN A 101 -41.99 28.92 10.83
CA GLN A 101 -42.73 27.99 9.98
C GLN A 101 -42.73 28.42 8.51
N SER A 102 -42.57 29.72 8.23
CA SER A 102 -42.47 30.29 6.88
C SER A 102 -41.17 29.91 6.15
N THR A 103 -40.05 29.87 6.87
CA THR A 103 -38.73 29.51 6.31
C THR A 103 -38.60 28.01 6.02
N ARG A 104 -39.37 27.16 6.72
CA ARG A 104 -39.38 25.71 6.49
C ARG A 104 -40.14 25.30 5.23
N SER A 105 -41.14 26.07 4.80
CA SER A 105 -42.01 25.72 3.66
C SER A 105 -41.62 26.39 2.34
N GLN A 106 -41.10 27.62 2.36
CA GLN A 106 -40.72 28.37 1.15
C GLN A 106 -39.20 28.41 0.87
N GLY A 107 -38.36 27.91 1.78
CA GLY A 107 -36.92 28.07 1.68
C GLY A 107 -36.47 29.52 1.92
N LEU A 108 -35.22 29.83 1.60
CA LEU A 108 -34.63 31.17 1.75
C LEU A 108 -34.45 31.78 0.34
N PRO A 109 -35.32 32.68 -0.14
CA PRO A 109 -35.26 33.22 -1.50
C PRO A 109 -33.97 34.02 -1.76
N TRP A 110 -33.50 34.78 -0.77
CA TRP A 110 -32.23 35.51 -0.85
C TRP A 110 -31.04 34.57 -1.02
N LEU A 111 -31.11 33.37 -0.44
CA LEU A 111 -30.06 32.36 -0.55
C LEU A 111 -30.03 31.79 -1.97
N GLU A 112 -31.18 31.58 -2.60
CA GLU A 112 -31.25 31.08 -3.98
C GLU A 112 -30.66 32.07 -4.98
N GLY A 113 -30.93 33.37 -4.80
CA GLY A 113 -30.29 34.42 -5.60
C GLY A 113 -28.77 34.41 -5.45
N LEU A 114 -28.28 34.29 -4.21
CA LEU A 114 -26.84 34.29 -3.94
C LEU A 114 -26.12 33.01 -4.40
N LEU A 115 -26.78 31.85 -4.35
CA LEU A 115 -26.22 30.57 -4.80
C LEU A 115 -26.17 30.43 -6.32
N SER A 116 -27.01 31.19 -7.03
CA SER A 116 -27.02 31.21 -8.50
C SER A 116 -25.70 31.80 -9.05
N ASP A 117 -25.08 32.77 -8.34
CA ASP A 117 -23.78 33.33 -8.70
C ASP A 117 -22.61 32.46 -8.17
N PRO A 118 -21.65 32.05 -9.02
CA PRO A 118 -20.43 31.36 -8.60
C PRO A 118 -19.63 32.06 -7.49
N ARG A 119 -19.62 33.39 -7.48
CA ARG A 119 -18.90 34.20 -6.47
C ARG A 119 -19.55 34.08 -5.09
N GLY A 120 -20.88 33.95 -5.06
CA GLY A 120 -21.66 33.65 -3.84
C GLY A 120 -21.38 32.25 -3.31
N ARG A 121 -21.30 31.24 -4.19
CA ARG A 121 -20.92 29.87 -3.79
C ARG A 121 -19.52 29.83 -3.17
N LYS A 122 -18.53 30.48 -3.82
CA LYS A 122 -17.16 30.59 -3.29
C LYS A 122 -17.09 31.29 -1.93
N PHE A 123 -17.89 32.34 -1.74
CA PHE A 123 -18.03 33.01 -0.45
C PHE A 123 -18.50 32.04 0.64
N PHE A 124 -19.50 31.21 0.37
CA PHE A 124 -19.96 30.21 1.34
C PHE A 124 -18.90 29.13 1.64
N TYR A 125 -18.06 28.76 0.69
CA TYR A 125 -16.95 27.82 0.95
C TYR A 125 -15.91 28.40 1.90
N GLU A 126 -15.48 29.65 1.66
CA GLU A 126 -14.53 30.35 2.54
C GLU A 126 -15.11 30.49 3.95
N LEU A 127 -16.40 30.84 4.06
CA LEU A 127 -17.05 31.11 5.32
C LEU A 127 -17.35 29.82 6.13
N SER A 128 -17.66 28.72 5.44
CA SER A 128 -17.83 27.40 6.08
C SER A 128 -16.50 26.79 6.52
N ALA A 129 -15.40 27.07 5.83
CA ALA A 129 -14.06 26.70 6.31
C ALA A 129 -13.69 27.43 7.62
N SER A 130 -14.09 28.69 7.78
CA SER A 130 -13.89 29.49 8.99
C SER A 130 -14.88 29.18 10.12
N HIS A 131 -16.11 28.77 9.81
CA HIS A 131 -17.19 28.55 10.81
C HIS A 131 -17.86 27.17 10.67
N ARG A 132 -17.13 26.10 11.02
CA ARG A 132 -17.50 24.69 10.75
C ARG A 132 -18.79 24.17 11.42
N ASN A 133 -19.32 24.87 12.41
CA ASN A 133 -20.50 24.43 13.20
C ASN A 133 -21.78 25.24 12.92
N SER A 134 -21.80 26.09 11.90
CA SER A 134 -22.99 26.90 11.58
C SER A 134 -24.07 26.08 10.87
N LEU A 135 -25.26 26.00 11.44
CA LEU A 135 -26.42 25.31 10.83
C LEU A 135 -26.77 25.87 9.46
N LEU A 136 -26.70 27.20 9.29
CA LEU A 136 -26.96 27.86 8.01
C LEU A 136 -25.97 27.43 6.93
N LEU A 137 -24.69 27.36 7.27
CA LEU A 137 -23.64 26.97 6.32
C LEU A 137 -23.77 25.50 5.96
N ASN A 138 -24.06 24.63 6.93
CA ASN A 138 -24.32 23.20 6.69
C ASN A 138 -25.50 23.01 5.71
N PHE A 139 -26.60 23.74 5.93
CA PHE A 139 -27.77 23.74 5.03
C PHE A 139 -27.41 24.26 3.64
N THR A 140 -26.61 25.33 3.58
CA THR A 140 -26.20 25.97 2.32
C THR A 140 -25.32 25.04 1.49
N ILE A 141 -24.30 24.41 2.08
CA ILE A 141 -23.45 23.43 1.41
C ILE A 141 -24.28 22.26 0.88
N GLN A 142 -25.21 21.72 1.69
CA GLN A 142 -26.12 20.66 1.22
C GLN A 142 -27.02 21.13 0.06
N LYS A 143 -27.49 22.37 0.08
CA LYS A 143 -28.31 22.94 -1.01
C LYS A 143 -27.50 23.11 -2.30
N ILE A 144 -26.26 23.60 -2.21
CA ILE A 144 -25.32 23.69 -3.33
C ILE A 144 -25.09 22.30 -3.96
N MET A 145 -24.94 21.27 -3.13
CA MET A 145 -24.76 19.90 -3.61
C MET A 145 -26.00 19.34 -4.32
N LYS A 146 -27.21 19.68 -3.84
CA LYS A 146 -28.48 19.32 -4.51
C LYS A 146 -28.68 20.06 -5.83
N MET A 147 -28.11 21.25 -5.98
CA MET A 147 -28.11 22.02 -7.23
C MET A 147 -27.13 21.47 -8.28
N GLY A 148 -26.32 20.45 -7.96
CA GLY A 148 -25.41 19.79 -8.90
C GLY A 148 -23.98 20.33 -8.88
N TYR A 149 -23.65 21.33 -8.07
CA TYR A 149 -22.29 21.90 -7.98
C TYR A 149 -21.35 21.09 -7.06
N GLN A 150 -21.42 19.76 -7.10
CA GLN A 150 -20.68 18.90 -6.18
C GLN A 150 -19.16 18.97 -6.42
N ASP A 151 -18.75 19.09 -7.69
CA ASP A 151 -17.34 19.14 -8.06
C ASP A 151 -16.67 20.46 -7.64
N GLU A 152 -17.41 21.58 -7.67
CA GLU A 152 -16.93 22.88 -7.16
C GLU A 152 -16.68 22.84 -5.65
N VAL A 153 -17.59 22.20 -4.90
CA VAL A 153 -17.47 22.03 -3.44
C VAL A 153 -16.29 21.12 -3.10
N ALA A 154 -16.09 20.04 -3.87
CA ALA A 154 -14.93 19.17 -3.72
C ALA A 154 -13.62 19.92 -4.03
N ALA A 155 -13.59 20.73 -5.09
CA ALA A 155 -12.44 21.55 -5.44
C ALA A 155 -12.08 22.61 -4.38
N ALA A 156 -13.04 23.04 -3.55
CA ALA A 156 -12.79 23.94 -2.43
C ALA A 156 -11.91 23.33 -1.31
N GLY A 157 -11.62 22.01 -1.37
CA GLY A 157 -10.53 21.37 -0.65
C GLY A 157 -10.86 20.87 0.76
N SER A 158 -9.80 20.51 1.51
CA SER A 158 -9.87 19.80 2.80
C SER A 158 -10.52 20.59 3.94
N GLY A 159 -10.73 21.90 3.78
CA GLY A 159 -11.44 22.73 4.75
C GLY A 159 -12.91 22.36 4.92
N LEU A 160 -13.52 21.72 3.92
CA LEU A 160 -14.91 21.26 3.91
C LEU A 160 -15.04 19.74 4.12
N ALA A 161 -13.94 19.03 4.36
CA ALA A 161 -13.94 17.58 4.54
C ALA A 161 -14.70 17.12 5.81
N SER A 162 -15.06 18.02 6.72
CA SER A 162 -15.96 17.73 7.83
C SER A 162 -17.37 17.35 7.38
N TYR A 163 -17.79 17.77 6.18
CA TYR A 163 -19.07 17.41 5.61
C TYR A 163 -18.99 16.03 4.94
N PHE A 164 -19.71 15.04 5.46
CA PHE A 164 -19.65 13.66 4.99
C PHE A 164 -19.89 13.51 3.48
N SER A 165 -20.84 14.25 2.90
CA SER A 165 -21.15 14.17 1.48
C SER A 165 -20.02 14.73 0.60
N VAL A 166 -19.37 15.81 1.04
CA VAL A 166 -18.20 16.40 0.37
C VAL A 166 -17.00 15.47 0.49
N PHE A 167 -16.76 14.95 1.69
CA PHE A 167 -15.74 13.94 1.95
C PHE A 167 -15.92 12.69 1.08
N HIS A 168 -17.15 12.17 0.98
CA HIS A 168 -17.44 10.99 0.19
C HIS A 168 -17.21 11.23 -1.31
N LYS A 169 -17.55 12.42 -1.82
CA LYS A 169 -17.27 12.76 -3.22
C LYS A 169 -15.76 12.93 -3.48
N LEU A 170 -15.03 13.56 -2.56
CA LEU A 170 -13.57 13.63 -2.62
C LEU A 170 -12.93 12.23 -2.60
N LEU A 171 -13.45 11.33 -1.76
CA LEU A 171 -13.03 9.94 -1.70
C LEU A 171 -13.32 9.21 -3.02
N GLU A 172 -14.51 9.40 -3.61
CA GLU A 172 -14.87 8.84 -4.92
C GLU A 172 -13.86 9.25 -5.99
N ASN A 173 -13.52 10.55 -6.06
CA ASN A 173 -12.55 11.07 -7.03
C ASN A 173 -11.14 10.45 -6.81
N LYS A 174 -10.71 10.28 -5.56
CA LYS A 174 -9.42 9.65 -5.21
C LYS A 174 -9.41 8.16 -5.55
N ILE A 175 -10.48 7.43 -5.25
CA ILE A 175 -10.61 6.00 -5.62
C ILE A 175 -10.65 5.83 -7.14
N ALA A 176 -11.36 6.70 -7.86
CA ALA A 176 -11.38 6.68 -9.32
C ALA A 176 -9.98 6.93 -9.91
N ALA A 177 -9.22 7.87 -9.34
CA ALA A 177 -7.82 8.10 -9.73
C ALA A 177 -6.95 6.87 -9.47
N LEU A 178 -7.08 6.23 -8.29
CA LEU A 178 -6.37 4.99 -7.97
C LEU A 178 -6.69 3.87 -8.98
N LEU A 179 -7.97 3.66 -9.30
CA LEU A 179 -8.39 2.67 -10.29
C LEU A 179 -7.82 2.95 -11.69
N ALA A 180 -7.73 4.22 -12.09
CA ALA A 180 -7.14 4.61 -13.36
C ALA A 180 -5.62 4.30 -13.41
N VAL A 181 -4.89 4.50 -12.31
CA VAL A 181 -3.47 4.13 -12.20
C VAL A 181 -3.30 2.61 -12.31
N VAL A 182 -4.08 1.85 -11.54
CA VAL A 182 -4.04 0.38 -11.54
C VAL A 182 -4.36 -0.19 -12.91
N ARG A 183 -5.38 0.35 -13.58
CA ARG A 183 -5.76 -0.06 -14.93
C ARG A 183 -4.65 0.21 -15.95
N ARG A 184 -4.01 1.39 -15.91
CA ARG A 184 -2.87 1.69 -16.79
C ARG A 184 -1.70 0.74 -16.56
N ALA A 185 -1.40 0.40 -15.30
CA ALA A 185 -0.35 -0.56 -14.98
C ALA A 185 -0.66 -1.96 -15.53
N ALA A 186 -1.91 -2.43 -15.37
CA ALA A 186 -2.36 -3.71 -15.92
C ALA A 186 -2.33 -3.74 -17.46
N GLU A 187 -2.73 -2.65 -18.12
CA GLU A 187 -2.67 -2.50 -19.58
C GLU A 187 -1.21 -2.53 -20.09
N ALA A 188 -0.28 -1.90 -19.36
CA ALA A 188 1.14 -1.95 -19.68
C ALA A 188 1.73 -3.37 -19.53
N GLU A 189 1.33 -4.10 -18.50
CA GLU A 189 1.72 -5.50 -18.30
C GLU A 189 1.17 -6.42 -19.41
N ALA A 190 -0.10 -6.25 -19.78
CA ALA A 190 -0.70 -7.00 -20.88
C ALA A 190 -0.02 -6.71 -22.22
N ALA A 191 0.31 -5.44 -22.50
CA ALA A 191 1.02 -5.04 -23.71
C ALA A 191 2.46 -5.61 -23.77
N ALA A 192 3.13 -5.75 -22.62
CA ALA A 192 4.43 -6.40 -22.52
C ALA A 192 4.32 -7.92 -22.75
N GLY A 193 3.30 -8.57 -22.19
CA GLY A 193 3.04 -10.00 -22.40
C GLY A 193 2.72 -10.35 -23.85
N ALA A 194 1.93 -9.53 -24.55
CA ALA A 194 1.61 -9.73 -25.96
C ALA A 194 2.81 -9.55 -26.91
N ARG A 195 3.86 -8.84 -26.48
CA ARG A 195 5.11 -8.62 -27.23
C ARG A 195 6.21 -9.65 -26.90
N GLY A 196 5.96 -10.59 -25.99
CA GLY A 196 6.92 -11.57 -25.47
C GLY A 196 7.43 -12.62 -26.47
N GLY A 197 7.10 -12.54 -27.76
CA GLY A 197 7.62 -13.44 -28.80
C GLY A 197 8.94 -13.01 -29.43
N GLY A 198 9.52 -11.86 -29.05
CA GLY A 198 10.79 -11.39 -29.61
C GLY A 198 11.59 -10.60 -28.59
N GLY A 199 12.85 -11.00 -28.37
CA GLY A 199 13.76 -10.52 -27.33
C GLY A 199 14.10 -9.03 -27.36
N ASN A 200 13.13 -8.17 -27.09
CA ASN A 200 13.30 -6.73 -27.12
C ASN A 200 13.55 -6.20 -25.70
N ARG A 201 14.83 -6.02 -25.32
CA ARG A 201 15.27 -5.44 -24.03
C ARG A 201 14.60 -4.11 -23.70
N GLY A 202 14.19 -3.33 -24.71
CA GLY A 202 13.45 -2.09 -24.51
C GLY A 202 12.06 -2.26 -23.88
N GLY A 203 11.41 -3.43 -24.06
CA GLY A 203 10.10 -3.71 -23.48
C GLY A 203 10.14 -3.94 -21.96
N ALA A 204 11.18 -4.63 -21.47
CA ALA A 204 11.34 -4.90 -20.04
C ALA A 204 11.66 -3.61 -19.25
N ALA A 205 12.58 -2.77 -19.76
CA ALA A 205 12.91 -1.49 -19.15
C ALA A 205 11.71 -0.51 -19.14
N ALA A 206 10.91 -0.48 -20.22
CA ALA A 206 9.70 0.33 -20.27
C ALA A 206 8.63 -0.14 -19.27
N LEU A 207 8.50 -1.46 -19.08
CA LEU A 207 7.59 -2.04 -18.10
C LEU A 207 8.02 -1.73 -16.66
N GLU A 208 9.32 -1.82 -16.36
CA GLU A 208 9.86 -1.45 -15.05
C GLU A 208 9.66 0.03 -14.75
N ALA A 209 9.90 0.92 -15.72
CA ALA A 209 9.64 2.34 -15.59
C ALA A 209 8.14 2.63 -15.34
N ALA A 210 7.25 1.96 -16.07
CA ALA A 210 5.80 2.09 -15.88
C ALA A 210 5.36 1.61 -14.48
N ARG A 211 5.91 0.49 -13.99
CA ARG A 211 5.65 -0.01 -12.63
C ARG A 211 6.15 0.95 -11.56
N ALA A 212 7.35 1.51 -11.74
CA ALA A 212 7.93 2.48 -10.82
C ALA A 212 7.07 3.76 -10.75
N GLN A 213 6.64 4.28 -11.91
CA GLN A 213 5.76 5.44 -11.99
C GLN A 213 4.40 5.15 -11.32
N ALA A 214 3.76 4.02 -11.63
CA ALA A 214 2.49 3.64 -11.01
C ALA A 214 2.62 3.53 -9.48
N LYS A 215 3.70 2.93 -8.98
CA LYS A 215 3.98 2.84 -7.53
C LYS A 215 4.13 4.22 -6.89
N GLN A 216 4.80 5.16 -7.55
CA GLN A 216 4.95 6.53 -7.06
C GLN A 216 3.62 7.29 -7.03
N GLU A 217 2.81 7.17 -8.08
CA GLU A 217 1.49 7.80 -8.15
C GLU A 217 0.52 7.24 -7.09
N VAL A 218 0.52 5.90 -6.89
CA VAL A 218 -0.26 5.26 -5.82
C VAL A 218 0.19 5.77 -4.44
N ALA A 219 1.50 5.86 -4.18
CA ALA A 219 2.01 6.37 -2.91
C ALA A 219 1.59 7.83 -2.65
N ALA A 220 1.57 8.68 -3.68
CA ALA A 220 1.07 10.04 -3.56
C ALA A 220 -0.43 10.07 -3.22
N LEU A 221 -1.24 9.25 -3.89
CA LEU A 221 -2.69 9.15 -3.62
C LEU A 221 -3.00 8.57 -2.22
N VAL A 222 -2.20 7.61 -1.74
CA VAL A 222 -2.32 7.09 -0.37
C VAL A 222 -2.01 8.17 0.66
N LYS A 223 -0.96 8.96 0.45
CA LYS A 223 -0.63 10.11 1.31
C LYS A 223 -1.78 11.11 1.35
N ASP A 224 -2.32 11.44 0.18
CA ASP A 224 -3.47 12.32 0.03
C ASP A 224 -4.74 11.80 0.72
N LEU A 225 -4.93 10.48 0.77
CA LEU A 225 -6.02 9.83 1.52
C LEU A 225 -5.77 9.91 3.02
N ARG A 226 -4.54 9.66 3.48
CA ARG A 226 -4.11 9.79 4.88
C ARG A 226 -4.38 11.20 5.40
N ASP A 227 -3.95 12.22 4.68
CA ASP A 227 -4.11 13.62 5.08
C ASP A 227 -5.60 14.01 5.13
N SER A 228 -6.45 13.37 4.31
CA SER A 228 -7.91 13.53 4.37
C SER A 228 -8.54 12.83 5.59
N CYS A 229 -7.91 11.79 6.13
CA CYS A 229 -8.41 10.98 7.24
C CYS A 229 -7.91 11.44 8.62
N GLU A 230 -6.82 12.22 8.68
CA GLU A 230 -6.16 12.65 9.94
C GLU A 230 -7.11 13.39 10.90
N GLN A 231 -8.17 13.99 10.37
CA GLN A 231 -9.10 14.82 11.12
C GLN A 231 -10.10 14.01 11.98
N SER A 232 -10.39 12.73 11.68
CA SER A 232 -11.40 11.96 12.42
C SER A 232 -11.27 10.43 12.26
N GLN A 233 -11.59 9.71 13.34
CA GLN A 233 -11.62 8.25 13.34
C GLN A 233 -12.69 7.69 12.38
N HIS A 234 -13.82 8.39 12.25
CA HIS A 234 -14.93 7.93 11.42
C HIS A 234 -14.65 8.08 9.92
N THR A 235 -13.89 9.11 9.52
CA THR A 235 -13.46 9.29 8.13
C THR A 235 -12.49 8.20 7.71
N TYR A 236 -11.53 7.85 8.59
CA TYR A 236 -10.63 6.72 8.38
C TYR A 236 -11.40 5.40 8.23
N LEU A 237 -12.32 5.12 9.16
CA LEU A 237 -13.14 3.90 9.14
C LEU A 237 -13.96 3.80 7.85
N HIS A 238 -14.54 4.91 7.38
CA HIS A 238 -15.31 4.94 6.13
C HIS A 238 -14.44 4.63 4.92
N VAL A 239 -13.25 5.22 4.82
CA VAL A 239 -12.29 4.94 3.73
C VAL A 239 -11.88 3.47 3.74
N GLN A 240 -11.50 2.94 4.90
CA GLN A 240 -11.10 1.54 5.03
C GLN A 240 -12.24 0.59 4.66
N HIS A 241 -13.47 0.85 5.11
CA HIS A 241 -14.63 0.05 4.74
C HIS A 241 -14.85 0.02 3.23
N MET A 242 -14.67 1.16 2.55
CA MET A 242 -14.87 1.28 1.10
C MET A 242 -13.77 0.57 0.32
N LEU A 243 -12.51 0.69 0.75
CA LEU A 243 -11.40 -0.02 0.14
C LEU A 243 -11.53 -1.53 0.31
N HIS A 244 -11.94 -2.02 1.49
CA HIS A 244 -12.21 -3.44 1.71
C HIS A 244 -13.41 -3.95 0.92
N TYR A 245 -14.50 -3.18 0.86
CA TYR A 245 -15.70 -3.55 0.10
C TYR A 245 -15.42 -3.67 -1.41
N LEU A 246 -14.72 -2.67 -1.98
CA LEU A 246 -14.33 -2.69 -3.40
C LEU A 246 -13.21 -3.71 -3.65
N GLY A 247 -12.27 -3.85 -2.72
CA GLY A 247 -11.14 -4.75 -2.80
C GLY A 247 -11.50 -6.23 -2.79
N ASN A 248 -12.62 -6.59 -2.13
CA ASN A 248 -13.15 -7.95 -2.14
C ASN A 248 -13.79 -8.36 -3.47
N GLN A 249 -13.88 -7.45 -4.45
CA GLN A 249 -14.35 -7.76 -5.80
C GLN A 249 -13.22 -8.35 -6.65
N ARG A 250 -13.56 -9.03 -7.76
CA ARG A 250 -12.55 -9.61 -8.66
C ARG A 250 -11.66 -8.50 -9.24
N GLY A 251 -10.34 -8.64 -9.05
CA GLY A 251 -9.35 -7.64 -9.48
C GLY A 251 -9.17 -6.47 -8.50
N GLY A 252 -9.78 -6.51 -7.31
CA GLY A 252 -9.67 -5.49 -6.28
C GLY A 252 -8.40 -5.55 -5.41
N GLU A 253 -7.47 -6.46 -5.70
CA GLU A 253 -6.26 -6.68 -4.89
C GLU A 253 -5.41 -5.42 -4.71
N ALA A 254 -5.32 -4.57 -5.73
CA ALA A 254 -4.61 -3.30 -5.65
C ALA A 254 -5.25 -2.32 -4.63
N LEU A 255 -6.59 -2.34 -4.49
CA LEU A 255 -7.28 -1.53 -3.48
C LEU A 255 -7.07 -2.08 -2.07
N LEU A 256 -6.97 -3.40 -1.91
CA LEU A 256 -6.58 -4.02 -0.63
C LEU A 256 -5.12 -3.67 -0.28
N ALA A 257 -4.22 -3.62 -1.26
CA ALA A 257 -2.85 -3.17 -1.05
C ALA A 257 -2.79 -1.68 -0.63
N VAL A 258 -3.61 -0.83 -1.24
CA VAL A 258 -3.79 0.58 -0.83
C VAL A 258 -4.32 0.68 0.60
N ALA A 259 -5.31 -0.15 0.97
CA ALA A 259 -5.86 -0.20 2.32
C ALA A 259 -4.79 -0.55 3.37
N GLN A 260 -3.95 -1.55 3.06
CA GLN A 260 -2.83 -1.97 3.90
C GLN A 260 -1.75 -0.89 4.01
N GLN A 261 -1.42 -0.21 2.90
CA GLN A 261 -0.45 0.88 2.90
C GLN A 261 -0.96 2.07 3.71
N LEU A 262 -2.23 2.44 3.56
CA LEU A 262 -2.87 3.49 4.35
C LEU A 262 -2.86 3.16 5.84
N GLU A 263 -3.15 1.91 6.21
CA GLU A 263 -3.06 1.43 7.60
C GLU A 263 -1.65 1.56 8.16
N ALA A 264 -0.62 1.19 7.39
CA ALA A 264 0.77 1.33 7.79
C ALA A 264 1.19 2.80 7.97
N ASP A 265 0.82 3.68 7.04
CA ASP A 265 1.18 5.10 7.07
C ASP A 265 0.47 5.87 8.20
N VAL A 266 -0.78 5.51 8.52
CA VAL A 266 -1.51 6.06 9.67
C VAL A 266 -0.91 5.55 10.99
N ALA A 267 -0.58 4.27 11.07
CA ALA A 267 0.07 3.70 12.26
C ALA A 267 1.47 4.29 12.52
N ALA A 268 2.23 4.61 11.47
CA ALA A 268 3.55 5.23 11.60
C ALA A 268 3.49 6.71 12.03
N ALA A 269 2.37 7.40 11.78
CA ALA A 269 2.18 8.81 12.08
C ALA A 269 2.10 9.15 13.57
N GLY A 270 1.86 8.15 14.44
CA GLY A 270 1.74 8.29 15.88
C GLY A 270 0.52 7.58 16.49
N PRO A 271 0.37 7.61 17.83
CA PRO A 271 -0.64 6.84 18.55
C PRO A 271 -2.08 7.40 18.49
N SER A 272 -2.39 8.35 17.60
CA SER A 272 -3.66 9.10 17.63
C SER A 272 -4.90 8.28 17.24
N LEU A 273 -4.73 7.19 16.48
CA LEU A 273 -5.81 6.34 15.99
C LEU A 273 -5.55 4.86 16.34
N PRO A 274 -6.47 4.17 17.04
CA PRO A 274 -6.30 2.76 17.39
C PRO A 274 -6.69 1.87 16.19
N VAL A 275 -5.95 2.02 15.08
CA VAL A 275 -6.23 1.41 13.77
C VAL A 275 -6.47 -0.10 13.88
N TRP A 276 -5.61 -0.80 14.62
CA TRP A 276 -5.69 -2.26 14.76
C TRP A 276 -6.86 -2.76 15.61
N SER A 277 -7.39 -1.92 16.51
CA SER A 277 -8.58 -2.27 17.30
C SER A 277 -9.87 -2.24 16.46
N MET A 278 -9.83 -1.55 15.32
CA MET A 278 -10.94 -1.41 14.39
C MET A 278 -11.07 -2.59 13.42
N GLN A 279 -10.13 -3.53 13.41
CA GLN A 279 -10.14 -4.69 12.50
C GLN A 279 -11.46 -5.50 12.57
N LYS A 280 -12.06 -5.61 13.76
CA LYS A 280 -13.38 -6.24 13.95
C LYS A 280 -14.52 -5.57 13.20
N LEU A 281 -14.41 -4.27 12.90
CA LEU A 281 -15.43 -3.48 12.22
C LEU A 281 -15.41 -3.69 10.70
N TYR A 282 -14.36 -4.31 10.16
CA TYR A 282 -14.25 -4.67 8.75
C TYR A 282 -14.83 -6.06 8.44
N ALA A 283 -15.24 -6.82 9.47
CA ALA A 283 -15.84 -8.12 9.26
C ALA A 283 -17.18 -8.00 8.50
N PRO A 284 -17.47 -8.89 7.52
CA PRO A 284 -18.73 -8.89 6.78
C PRO A 284 -19.95 -8.97 7.72
N GLN A 285 -21.04 -8.29 7.36
CA GLN A 285 -22.29 -8.35 8.11
C GLN A 285 -22.82 -9.80 8.13
N GLY A 286 -23.08 -10.34 9.33
CA GLY A 286 -23.49 -11.74 9.53
C GLY A 286 -22.36 -12.72 9.89
N SER A 287 -21.14 -12.22 10.16
CA SER A 287 -20.02 -13.05 10.63
C SER A 287 -20.35 -13.81 11.93
N SER A 288 -19.88 -15.05 12.05
CA SER A 288 -20.06 -15.87 13.26
C SER A 288 -19.35 -15.24 14.48
N ALA A 289 -19.81 -15.57 15.69
CA ALA A 289 -19.18 -15.09 16.93
C ALA A 289 -17.69 -15.47 17.00
N ALA A 290 -17.33 -16.66 16.53
CA ALA A 290 -15.95 -17.13 16.44
C ALA A 290 -15.10 -16.31 15.44
N GLN A 291 -15.67 -15.87 14.32
CA GLN A 291 -14.98 -14.99 13.36
C GLN A 291 -14.70 -13.61 13.97
N VAL A 292 -15.65 -13.05 14.71
CA VAL A 292 -15.48 -11.76 15.40
C VAL A 292 -14.43 -11.88 16.52
N GLU A 293 -14.42 -12.98 17.26
CA GLU A 293 -13.40 -13.27 18.26
C GLU A 293 -12.00 -13.41 17.64
N ALA A 294 -11.87 -14.11 16.52
CA ALA A 294 -10.62 -14.20 15.76
C ALA A 294 -10.12 -12.80 15.34
N CYS A 295 -10.98 -11.94 14.79
CA CYS A 295 -10.60 -10.57 14.44
C CYS A 295 -10.18 -9.73 15.66
N ASN A 296 -10.80 -9.93 16.82
CA ASN A 296 -10.40 -9.26 18.07
C ASN A 296 -9.03 -9.73 18.58
N LEU A 297 -8.74 -11.03 18.51
CA LEU A 297 -7.43 -11.59 18.86
C LEU A 297 -6.35 -11.05 17.92
N ILE A 298 -6.62 -11.03 16.61
CA ILE A 298 -5.70 -10.47 15.60
C ILE A 298 -5.44 -8.99 15.87
N GLY A 299 -6.48 -8.19 16.14
CA GLY A 299 -6.31 -6.77 16.47
C GLY A 299 -5.40 -6.54 17.69
N ARG A 300 -5.50 -7.38 18.72
CA ARG A 300 -4.61 -7.34 19.90
C ARG A 300 -3.17 -7.71 19.56
N ILE A 301 -2.96 -8.76 18.76
CA ILE A 301 -1.63 -9.17 18.29
C ILE A 301 -0.99 -8.05 17.46
N LEU A 302 -1.75 -7.45 16.54
CA LEU A 302 -1.27 -6.34 15.71
C LEU A 302 -0.87 -5.11 16.54
N GLN A 303 -1.64 -4.80 17.59
CA GLN A 303 -1.37 -3.71 18.51
C GLN A 303 -0.13 -3.93 19.37
N ALA A 304 0.09 -5.17 19.82
CA ALA A 304 1.29 -5.53 20.57
C ALA A 304 2.57 -5.49 19.72
N GLY A 305 2.43 -5.69 18.40
CA GLY A 305 3.55 -5.68 17.46
C GLY A 305 4.39 -6.97 17.51
N PRO A 306 5.41 -7.08 16.64
CA PRO A 306 6.16 -8.33 16.45
C PRO A 306 6.89 -8.82 17.70
N GLU A 307 7.41 -7.92 18.54
CA GLU A 307 8.15 -8.26 19.77
C GLU A 307 7.25 -8.44 21.00
N GLY A 308 6.01 -7.95 20.95
CA GLY A 308 5.06 -7.95 22.07
C GLY A 308 3.98 -9.03 21.99
N THR A 309 3.99 -9.88 20.95
CA THR A 309 2.94 -10.87 20.71
C THR A 309 2.77 -11.81 21.91
N ALA A 310 1.58 -11.80 22.52
CA ALA A 310 1.26 -12.66 23.65
C ALA A 310 1.02 -14.10 23.18
N ALA A 311 1.79 -15.05 23.71
CA ALA A 311 1.66 -16.48 23.40
C ALA A 311 0.25 -17.02 23.66
N SER A 312 -0.44 -16.50 24.68
CA SER A 312 -1.83 -16.88 25.01
C SER A 312 -2.84 -16.49 23.93
N ASP A 313 -2.66 -15.34 23.28
CA ASP A 313 -3.56 -14.88 22.23
C ASP A 313 -3.36 -15.67 20.94
N VAL A 314 -2.12 -16.05 20.61
CA VAL A 314 -1.80 -16.95 19.48
C VAL A 314 -2.38 -18.35 19.71
N GLN A 315 -2.25 -18.91 20.92
CA GLN A 315 -2.81 -20.23 21.25
C GLN A 315 -4.35 -20.25 21.20
N ARG A 316 -5.01 -19.18 21.65
CA ARG A 316 -6.47 -19.04 21.52
C ARG A 316 -6.90 -18.94 20.06
N LEU A 317 -6.17 -18.14 19.26
CA LEU A 317 -6.42 -18.03 17.83
C LEU A 317 -6.25 -19.38 17.14
N TYR A 318 -5.20 -20.13 17.47
CA TYR A 318 -4.97 -21.48 16.97
C TYR A 318 -6.13 -22.41 17.32
N GLY A 319 -6.59 -22.42 18.57
CA GLY A 319 -7.75 -23.22 19.01
C GLY A 319 -9.04 -22.95 18.22
N LEU A 320 -9.27 -21.71 17.79
CA LEU A 320 -10.42 -21.35 16.94
C LEU A 320 -10.30 -21.94 15.53
N TYR A 321 -9.12 -21.90 14.92
CA TYR A 321 -8.90 -22.41 13.55
C TYR A 321 -8.64 -23.91 13.48
N SER A 322 -8.18 -24.54 14.57
CA SER A 322 -7.96 -25.99 14.66
C SER A 322 -9.22 -26.79 15.00
N SER A 323 -10.27 -26.14 15.52
CA SER A 323 -11.53 -26.78 15.93
C SER A 323 -12.64 -26.77 14.86
N ALA A 324 -12.37 -26.25 13.67
CA ALA A 324 -13.29 -26.38 12.54
C ALA A 324 -13.36 -27.87 12.12
N PRO A 325 -14.56 -28.49 12.05
CA PRO A 325 -14.69 -29.93 12.08
C PRO A 325 -14.12 -30.57 10.80
N GLU A 326 -13.06 -31.37 10.96
CA GLU A 326 -12.84 -32.51 10.08
C GLU A 326 -14.01 -33.48 10.32
N GLU A 327 -14.98 -33.50 9.39
CA GLU A 327 -16.01 -34.54 9.41
C GLU A 327 -15.33 -35.90 9.26
N ALA A 328 -15.47 -36.69 10.32
CA ALA A 328 -14.97 -38.04 10.45
C ALA A 328 -15.32 -38.89 9.21
N VAL A 329 -14.29 -39.27 8.46
CA VAL A 329 -14.38 -40.42 7.55
C VAL A 329 -14.56 -41.66 8.44
N GLY A 330 -15.78 -42.21 8.41
CA GLY A 330 -16.16 -43.37 9.19
C GLY A 330 -15.31 -44.60 8.85
N SER A 331 -14.64 -45.14 9.86
CA SER A 331 -14.26 -46.56 9.89
C SER A 331 -15.09 -47.22 10.97
N GLY A 332 -15.91 -48.20 10.57
CA GLY A 332 -16.76 -48.97 11.45
C GLY A 332 -15.97 -49.73 12.52
N GLY A 333 -16.56 -49.84 13.70
CA GLY A 333 -16.01 -50.57 14.84
C GLY A 333 -17.05 -50.65 15.95
N ASP A 334 -17.83 -51.73 15.88
CA ASP A 334 -18.83 -52.21 16.83
C ASP A 334 -18.29 -52.37 18.26
N GLY A 335 -19.16 -52.23 19.28
CA GLY A 335 -18.83 -52.52 20.68
C GLY A 335 -19.45 -51.56 21.69
N GLY A 336 -20.62 -51.93 22.23
CA GLY A 336 -21.44 -51.08 23.07
C GLY A 336 -21.15 -51.07 24.58
N VAL A 337 -22.22 -50.69 25.28
CA VAL A 337 -22.52 -50.76 26.73
C VAL A 337 -22.30 -49.47 27.54
N GLY A 338 -23.43 -48.84 27.93
CA GLY A 338 -23.70 -48.60 29.36
C GLY A 338 -23.84 -47.17 29.87
N SER A 339 -25.09 -46.68 29.89
CA SER A 339 -25.74 -45.99 31.02
C SER A 339 -25.47 -44.51 31.36
N SER A 340 -26.46 -43.69 30.96
CA SER A 340 -27.33 -42.82 31.80
C SER A 340 -26.75 -41.72 32.69
N ALA A 341 -27.10 -40.45 32.41
CA ALA A 341 -28.05 -39.65 33.22
C ALA A 341 -28.28 -38.18 32.73
N ARG A 342 -29.31 -38.00 31.91
CA ARG A 342 -30.43 -37.02 31.96
C ARG A 342 -30.33 -35.74 32.84
N ARG A 343 -30.48 -34.57 32.18
CA ARG A 343 -31.35 -33.38 32.51
C ARG A 343 -31.20 -32.36 31.35
N GLN A 344 -32.08 -32.27 30.35
CA GLN A 344 -33.46 -31.76 30.26
C GLN A 344 -33.60 -30.24 30.42
N GLY A 345 -33.98 -29.55 29.34
CA GLY A 345 -34.48 -28.17 29.31
C GLY A 345 -34.20 -27.45 27.98
N GLY A 346 -35.12 -27.54 27.01
CA GLY A 346 -35.00 -26.93 25.69
C GLY A 346 -35.39 -25.45 25.62
N SER A 347 -34.90 -24.77 24.59
CA SER A 347 -35.67 -23.75 23.84
C SER A 347 -34.99 -23.49 22.50
N ASP A 348 -35.82 -23.28 21.49
CA ASP A 348 -35.53 -23.11 20.08
C ASP A 348 -34.44 -22.07 19.80
N SER A 349 -33.44 -22.45 18.99
CA SER A 349 -32.77 -21.51 18.08
C SER A 349 -32.25 -22.29 16.87
N GLY A 350 -32.61 -21.80 15.69
CA GLY A 350 -32.34 -22.45 14.42
C GLY A 350 -30.87 -22.80 14.24
N ALA A 351 -30.63 -23.99 13.70
CA ALA A 351 -29.33 -24.44 13.24
C ALA A 351 -28.77 -23.45 12.22
N ALA A 352 -27.98 -22.48 12.70
CA ALA A 352 -27.10 -21.69 11.87
C ALA A 352 -26.01 -22.64 11.37
N SER A 353 -25.99 -22.88 10.07
CA SER A 353 -24.96 -23.65 9.37
C SER A 353 -23.57 -23.30 9.93
N ALA A 354 -22.87 -24.29 10.49
CA ALA A 354 -21.50 -24.16 10.98
C ALA A 354 -20.56 -23.88 9.80
N GLY A 355 -20.46 -22.60 9.41
CA GLY A 355 -19.58 -22.15 8.34
C GLY A 355 -18.13 -22.20 8.79
N SER A 356 -17.26 -22.77 7.95
CA SER A 356 -15.80 -22.68 8.08
C SER A 356 -15.35 -21.23 8.30
N LEU A 357 -14.48 -21.00 9.29
CA LEU A 357 -13.91 -19.67 9.54
C LEU A 357 -13.18 -19.15 8.30
N SER A 358 -13.37 -17.86 8.00
CA SER A 358 -12.66 -17.21 6.90
C SER A 358 -11.20 -17.03 7.27
N THR A 359 -10.28 -17.46 6.40
CA THR A 359 -8.83 -17.29 6.56
C THR A 359 -8.32 -15.91 6.14
N ALA A 360 -9.18 -15.06 5.56
CA ALA A 360 -8.79 -13.73 5.10
C ALA A 360 -8.14 -12.85 6.20
N PRO A 361 -8.61 -12.85 7.47
CA PRO A 361 -7.94 -12.08 8.53
C PRO A 361 -6.54 -12.60 8.87
N LEU A 362 -6.26 -13.89 8.65
CA LEU A 362 -4.93 -14.47 8.89
C LEU A 362 -3.88 -13.98 7.88
N GLN A 363 -4.32 -13.52 6.71
CA GLN A 363 -3.47 -13.03 5.62
C GLN A 363 -2.97 -11.60 5.82
N HIS A 364 -3.26 -10.98 6.97
CA HIS A 364 -2.81 -9.63 7.27
C HIS A 364 -1.26 -9.56 7.32
N PRO A 365 -0.57 -8.72 6.52
CA PRO A 365 0.89 -8.73 6.40
C PRO A 365 1.64 -8.56 7.72
N ARG A 366 1.15 -7.66 8.58
CA ARG A 366 1.71 -7.42 9.91
C ARG A 366 1.48 -8.58 10.88
N LEU A 367 0.40 -9.36 10.73
CA LEU A 367 0.20 -10.57 11.51
C LEU A 367 1.18 -11.66 11.06
N VAL A 368 1.33 -11.84 9.75
CA VAL A 368 2.34 -12.75 9.18
C VAL A 368 3.74 -12.37 9.68
N GLN A 369 4.09 -11.08 9.68
CA GLN A 369 5.36 -10.61 10.22
C GLN A 369 5.49 -10.89 11.73
N ALA A 370 4.42 -10.70 12.51
CA ALA A 370 4.43 -11.01 13.94
C ALA A 370 4.61 -12.51 14.20
N LEU A 371 3.91 -13.38 13.46
CA LEU A 371 4.06 -14.84 13.57
C LEU A 371 5.47 -15.29 13.14
N LEU A 372 6.02 -14.72 12.07
CA LEU A 372 7.40 -14.97 11.65
C LEU A 372 8.39 -14.52 12.73
N ALA A 373 8.20 -13.35 13.32
CA ALA A 373 9.04 -12.87 14.42
C ALA A 373 8.93 -13.78 15.66
N CYS A 374 7.75 -14.35 15.96
CA CYS A 374 7.60 -15.35 17.02
C CYS A 374 8.33 -16.67 16.73
N ILE A 375 8.27 -17.15 15.49
CA ILE A 375 8.90 -18.42 15.07
C ILE A 375 10.43 -18.27 14.99
N PHE A 376 10.91 -17.16 14.44
CA PHE A 376 12.30 -16.95 14.05
C PHE A 376 13.06 -15.96 14.95
N ASN A 377 12.64 -15.80 16.21
CA ASN A 377 13.32 -14.94 17.16
C ASN A 377 14.67 -15.54 17.59
N ALA A 378 15.78 -14.86 17.25
CA ALA A 378 17.13 -15.31 17.62
C ALA A 378 17.41 -15.21 19.13
N SER A 379 16.77 -14.26 19.84
CA SER A 379 17.05 -13.99 21.25
C SER A 379 16.25 -14.87 22.21
N ARG A 380 15.12 -15.43 21.75
CA ARG A 380 14.25 -16.28 22.58
C ARG A 380 13.55 -17.33 21.71
N PRO A 381 14.00 -18.61 21.72
CA PRO A 381 13.33 -19.64 20.97
C PRO A 381 11.90 -19.85 21.51
N PRO A 382 10.90 -20.04 20.63
CA PRO A 382 9.52 -20.29 21.05
C PRO A 382 9.41 -21.64 21.78
N SER A 383 8.43 -21.76 22.68
CA SER A 383 8.07 -23.08 23.22
C SER A 383 7.54 -23.99 22.11
N SER A 384 7.68 -25.30 22.26
CA SER A 384 7.22 -26.29 21.26
C SER A 384 5.77 -26.06 20.85
N ASP A 385 4.89 -25.80 21.83
CA ASP A 385 3.46 -25.59 21.57
C ASP A 385 3.19 -24.28 20.81
N LEU A 386 3.93 -23.22 21.11
CA LEU A 386 3.80 -21.93 20.44
C LEU A 386 4.36 -22.00 19.01
N LEU A 387 5.42 -22.77 18.79
CA LEU A 387 5.98 -23.03 17.47
C LEU A 387 4.94 -23.74 16.60
N THR A 388 4.34 -24.83 17.09
CA THR A 388 3.31 -25.57 16.35
C THR A 388 2.10 -24.68 16.03
N ALA A 389 1.59 -23.94 17.03
CA ALA A 389 0.45 -23.04 16.84
C ALA A 389 0.74 -21.92 15.82
N SER A 390 1.92 -21.29 15.90
CA SER A 390 2.30 -20.20 14.99
C SER A 390 2.58 -20.72 13.58
N ALA A 391 3.23 -21.88 13.47
CA ALA A 391 3.54 -22.50 12.18
C ALA A 391 2.28 -22.95 11.44
N ASP A 392 1.32 -23.55 12.15
CA ASP A 392 0.04 -23.96 11.55
C ASP A 392 -0.81 -22.76 11.12
N LEU A 393 -0.92 -21.72 11.96
CA LEU A 393 -1.62 -20.48 11.58
C LEU A 393 -0.98 -19.80 10.36
N LEU A 394 0.36 -19.80 10.29
CA LEU A 394 1.10 -19.24 9.15
C LEU A 394 0.94 -20.09 7.87
N ALA A 395 0.94 -21.41 8.02
CA ALA A 395 0.66 -22.34 6.92
C ALA A 395 -0.78 -22.15 6.40
N ARG A 396 -1.77 -22.01 7.28
CA ARG A 396 -3.15 -21.67 6.90
C ARG A 396 -3.24 -20.32 6.20
N ALA A 397 -2.55 -19.29 6.69
CA ALA A 397 -2.55 -17.98 6.04
C ALA A 397 -2.03 -18.04 4.59
N THR A 398 -1.03 -18.89 4.32
CA THR A 398 -0.32 -18.91 3.02
C THR A 398 -0.79 -19.98 2.04
N CYS A 399 -1.33 -21.11 2.55
CA CYS A 399 -1.79 -22.21 1.72
C CYS A 399 -3.27 -22.11 1.34
N THR A 400 -4.07 -21.30 2.05
CA THR A 400 -5.50 -21.15 1.78
C THR A 400 -5.79 -20.02 0.79
N ARG A 401 -6.62 -20.29 -0.23
CA ARG A 401 -7.12 -19.22 -1.11
C ARG A 401 -8.40 -18.63 -0.53
N PRO A 402 -8.51 -17.31 -0.36
CA PRO A 402 -9.75 -16.72 0.12
C PRO A 402 -10.87 -16.99 -0.88
N VAL A 403 -11.95 -17.62 -0.42
CA VAL A 403 -13.17 -17.82 -1.22
C VAL A 403 -13.78 -16.43 -1.45
N PRO A 404 -14.02 -16.00 -2.71
CA PRO A 404 -14.65 -14.71 -2.98
C PRO A 404 -16.02 -14.65 -2.33
N ILE A 405 -16.24 -13.68 -1.45
CA ILE A 405 -17.55 -13.43 -0.86
C ILE A 405 -18.46 -12.97 -2.01
N GLN A 406 -19.46 -13.79 -2.38
CA GLN A 406 -20.49 -13.33 -3.31
C GLN A 406 -21.22 -12.14 -2.67
N PRO A 407 -21.39 -11.02 -3.39
CA PRO A 407 -22.12 -9.88 -2.85
C PRO A 407 -23.55 -10.34 -2.48
N PRO A 408 -24.13 -9.85 -1.38
CA PRO A 408 -25.53 -10.09 -1.10
C PRO A 408 -26.33 -9.58 -2.29
N LYS A 409 -27.14 -10.44 -2.91
CA LYS A 409 -28.11 -10.01 -3.92
C LYS A 409 -28.95 -8.92 -3.28
N LEU A 410 -28.81 -7.67 -3.74
CA LEU A 410 -29.75 -6.61 -3.39
C LEU A 410 -31.13 -7.08 -3.86
N THR A 411 -31.95 -7.58 -2.94
CA THR A 411 -33.37 -7.79 -3.16
C THR A 411 -33.98 -6.40 -3.28
N THR A 412 -34.10 -5.91 -4.50
CA THR A 412 -35.00 -4.79 -4.81
C THR A 412 -36.42 -5.26 -4.53
N THR A 413 -36.92 -4.99 -3.33
CA THR A 413 -38.35 -4.93 -3.05
C THR A 413 -38.93 -3.73 -3.80
N THR A 414 -39.37 -3.97 -5.02
CA THR A 414 -40.39 -3.14 -5.66
C THR A 414 -41.72 -3.86 -5.50
N ASP A 415 -42.52 -3.38 -4.56
CA ASP A 415 -43.95 -3.66 -4.47
C ASP A 415 -44.63 -3.17 -5.74
N THR A 416 -45.10 -4.08 -6.60
CA THR A 416 -46.29 -3.82 -7.44
C THR A 416 -46.96 -5.14 -7.87
N GLN A 417 -48.11 -5.41 -7.24
CA GLN A 417 -49.34 -6.05 -7.71
C GLN A 417 -49.30 -7.17 -8.78
N GLN A 418 -49.71 -8.36 -8.32
CA GLN A 418 -50.58 -9.39 -8.94
C GLN A 418 -51.06 -9.19 -10.39
N VAL A 419 -50.93 -10.24 -11.23
CA VAL A 419 -52.05 -10.98 -11.88
C VAL A 419 -51.59 -12.42 -12.23
N ALA A 420 -52.48 -13.39 -12.03
CA ALA A 420 -52.32 -14.84 -12.17
C ALA A 420 -52.41 -15.40 -13.60
N SER A 421 -51.82 -16.58 -13.83
CA SER A 421 -52.33 -17.71 -14.65
C SER A 421 -51.27 -18.85 -14.65
N GLN A 422 -51.45 -19.96 -13.94
CA GLN A 422 -52.17 -21.22 -14.27
C GLN A 422 -51.70 -22.00 -15.51
N GLN A 423 -51.53 -23.32 -15.29
CA GLN A 423 -51.31 -24.46 -16.19
C GLN A 423 -49.84 -24.89 -16.39
N ARG A 424 -49.44 -26.16 -16.26
CA ARG A 424 -50.16 -27.44 -16.15
C ARG A 424 -49.21 -28.50 -15.56
N GLN A 425 -49.76 -29.39 -14.73
CA GLN A 425 -49.14 -30.66 -14.33
C GLN A 425 -49.09 -31.63 -15.51
N GLN A 426 -48.05 -32.46 -15.57
CA GLN A 426 -48.21 -33.90 -15.82
C GLN A 426 -47.03 -34.72 -15.25
N PRO A 427 -47.28 -35.93 -14.74
CA PRO A 427 -46.28 -36.80 -14.09
C PRO A 427 -45.81 -37.94 -15.01
N GLY A 428 -44.60 -38.46 -14.80
CA GLY A 428 -44.22 -39.76 -15.37
C GLY A 428 -42.72 -40.10 -15.43
N ALA A 429 -42.34 -41.07 -14.59
CA ALA A 429 -41.34 -42.13 -14.80
C ALA A 429 -39.82 -41.83 -14.83
N GLY A 430 -39.12 -42.35 -13.81
CA GLY A 430 -38.12 -43.42 -14.04
C GLY A 430 -36.62 -43.07 -14.05
N SER A 431 -35.98 -43.30 -12.89
CA SER A 431 -34.61 -43.84 -12.72
C SER A 431 -33.41 -42.85 -12.77
N PRO A 432 -32.20 -43.26 -12.36
CA PRO A 432 -31.64 -43.01 -11.03
C PRO A 432 -30.37 -42.12 -11.05
N SER A 433 -29.97 -41.63 -9.88
CA SER A 433 -28.60 -41.24 -9.48
C SER A 433 -27.69 -40.58 -10.53
N ALA A 434 -27.53 -39.26 -10.42
CA ALA A 434 -26.30 -38.57 -10.83
C ALA A 434 -25.74 -37.88 -9.58
N GLU A 435 -24.63 -38.42 -9.07
CA GLU A 435 -23.82 -37.81 -8.03
C GLU A 435 -23.36 -36.41 -8.50
N ASP A 436 -23.52 -35.40 -7.65
CA ASP A 436 -23.07 -34.03 -7.90
C ASP A 436 -21.53 -33.98 -8.09
N PRO A 437 -21.00 -33.69 -9.29
CA PRO A 437 -19.55 -33.64 -9.53
C PRO A 437 -18.87 -32.43 -8.86
N ALA A 438 -19.65 -31.46 -8.36
CA ALA A 438 -19.15 -30.28 -7.66
C ALA A 438 -18.73 -30.57 -6.21
N GLY A 439 -19.38 -31.54 -5.54
CA GLY A 439 -19.05 -31.93 -4.17
C GLY A 439 -17.72 -32.69 -4.08
N ALA A 440 -17.45 -33.56 -5.07
CA ALA A 440 -16.21 -34.32 -5.15
C ALA A 440 -14.99 -33.42 -5.41
N ALA A 441 -15.10 -32.44 -6.32
CA ALA A 441 -14.02 -31.49 -6.62
C ALA A 441 -13.65 -30.60 -5.41
N ALA A 442 -14.65 -30.12 -4.66
CA ALA A 442 -14.43 -29.32 -3.46
C ALA A 442 -13.82 -30.13 -2.30
N ALA A 443 -14.16 -31.43 -2.20
CA ALA A 443 -13.56 -32.34 -1.21
C ALA A 443 -12.10 -32.66 -1.56
N THR A 444 -11.77 -32.88 -2.84
CA THR A 444 -10.38 -33.07 -3.29
C THR A 444 -9.51 -31.82 -3.11
N ASP A 445 -10.08 -30.62 -3.32
CA ASP A 445 -9.36 -29.36 -3.10
C ASP A 445 -9.05 -29.11 -1.61
N ARG A 446 -9.99 -29.44 -0.70
CA ARG A 446 -9.76 -29.34 0.76
C ARG A 446 -8.72 -30.35 1.27
N ALA A 447 -8.75 -31.58 0.78
CA ALA A 447 -7.74 -32.58 1.14
C ALA A 447 -6.33 -32.16 0.66
N GLY A 448 -6.22 -31.56 -0.53
CA GLY A 448 -4.97 -30.98 -1.03
C GLY A 448 -4.51 -29.73 -0.26
N GLU A 449 -5.45 -28.93 0.26
CA GLU A 449 -5.18 -27.79 1.15
C GLU A 449 -4.63 -28.24 2.51
N SER A 450 -5.28 -29.18 3.20
CA SER A 450 -4.80 -29.74 4.47
C SER A 450 -3.42 -30.38 4.34
N ARG A 451 -3.16 -31.07 3.22
CA ARG A 451 -1.83 -31.63 2.93
C ARG A 451 -0.76 -30.55 2.81
N ARG A 452 -1.03 -29.49 2.04
CA ARG A 452 -0.10 -28.34 1.89
C ARG A 452 0.16 -27.61 3.20
N ILE A 453 -0.86 -27.47 4.05
CA ILE A 453 -0.73 -26.88 5.39
C ILE A 453 0.23 -27.74 6.22
N THR A 454 0.02 -29.05 6.26
CA THR A 454 0.87 -29.99 7.02
C THR A 454 2.32 -29.97 6.54
N GLU A 455 2.53 -30.05 5.22
CA GLU A 455 3.87 -29.99 4.61
C GLU A 455 4.58 -28.67 4.94
N THR A 456 3.86 -27.54 4.88
CA THR A 456 4.42 -26.20 5.20
C THR A 456 4.76 -26.06 6.68
N THR A 457 3.90 -26.56 7.57
CA THR A 457 4.15 -26.59 9.01
C THR A 457 5.41 -27.42 9.33
N GLN A 458 5.56 -28.61 8.73
CA GLN A 458 6.76 -29.44 8.91
C GLN A 458 8.03 -28.72 8.43
N MET A 459 7.96 -28.03 7.30
CA MET A 459 9.09 -27.25 6.78
C MET A 459 9.46 -26.05 7.67
N LEU A 460 8.48 -25.41 8.32
CA LEU A 460 8.75 -24.36 9.31
C LEU A 460 9.46 -24.91 10.56
N HIS A 461 9.05 -26.08 11.04
CA HIS A 461 9.75 -26.77 12.14
C HIS A 461 11.18 -27.14 11.75
N TRP A 462 11.38 -27.68 10.53
CA TRP A 462 12.71 -27.94 10.00
C TRP A 462 13.56 -26.66 9.94
N ALA A 463 13.01 -25.55 9.42
CA ALA A 463 13.72 -24.28 9.31
C ALA A 463 14.21 -23.74 10.66
N VAL A 464 13.40 -23.84 11.72
CA VAL A 464 13.82 -23.49 13.10
C VAL A 464 14.91 -24.44 13.61
N GLY A 465 14.80 -25.73 13.29
CA GLY A 465 15.83 -26.73 13.59
C GLY A 465 17.17 -26.44 12.91
N VAL A 466 17.16 -25.99 11.65
CA VAL A 466 18.36 -25.58 10.92
C VAL A 466 19.00 -24.35 11.55
N LEU A 467 18.19 -23.36 11.95
CA LEU A 467 18.70 -22.13 12.57
C LEU A 467 19.30 -22.37 13.96
N SER A 468 18.76 -23.31 14.75
CA SER A 468 19.35 -23.67 16.04
C SER A 468 20.69 -24.43 15.91
N ARG A 469 20.97 -25.00 14.73
CA ARG A 469 22.23 -25.67 14.38
C ARG A 469 23.24 -24.76 13.67
N THR A 470 23.01 -23.45 13.59
CA THR A 470 23.91 -22.50 12.87
C THR A 470 25.35 -22.47 13.39
N HIS A 471 25.57 -22.80 14.67
CA HIS A 471 26.90 -22.97 15.27
C HIS A 471 27.54 -24.35 15.03
N GLY A 472 26.85 -25.26 14.32
CA GLY A 472 27.27 -26.64 14.03
C GLY A 472 27.30 -26.95 12.53
N ARG A 473 27.61 -28.20 12.16
CA ARG A 473 27.59 -28.65 10.76
C ARG A 473 26.17 -29.02 10.34
N PHE A 474 25.76 -28.58 9.15
CA PHE A 474 24.52 -29.04 8.51
C PHE A 474 24.56 -30.56 8.27
N THR A 475 23.42 -31.23 8.46
CA THR A 475 23.29 -32.67 8.18
C THR A 475 23.02 -32.92 6.69
N GLU A 476 23.25 -34.14 6.19
CA GLU A 476 22.87 -34.50 4.80
C GLU A 476 21.37 -34.33 4.56
N GLU A 477 20.55 -34.54 5.59
CA GLU A 477 19.10 -34.29 5.57
C GLU A 477 18.78 -32.80 5.33
N ASP A 478 19.55 -31.87 5.91
CA ASP A 478 19.34 -30.43 5.68
C ASP A 478 19.57 -30.06 4.20
N PHE A 479 20.57 -30.67 3.56
CA PHE A 479 20.83 -30.48 2.12
C PHE A 479 19.75 -31.11 1.24
N ALA A 480 19.18 -32.25 1.64
CA ALA A 480 18.10 -32.92 0.91
C ALA A 480 16.77 -32.15 1.00
N MET A 481 16.53 -31.44 2.11
CA MET A 481 15.31 -30.67 2.33
C MET A 481 15.35 -29.26 1.71
N ALA A 482 16.54 -28.67 1.52
CA ALA A 482 16.71 -27.32 0.96
C ALA A 482 16.01 -27.08 -0.41
N PRO A 483 16.02 -28.01 -1.39
CA PRO A 483 15.30 -27.83 -2.66
C PRO A 483 13.78 -27.66 -2.53
N GLN A 484 13.18 -28.13 -1.43
CA GLN A 484 11.75 -27.98 -1.18
C GLN A 484 11.34 -26.51 -0.94
N LEU A 485 12.30 -25.62 -0.63
CA LEU A 485 12.08 -24.18 -0.47
C LEU A 485 11.48 -23.53 -1.72
N HIS A 486 11.69 -24.10 -2.91
CA HIS A 486 11.08 -23.61 -4.14
C HIS A 486 9.55 -23.59 -4.08
N ARG A 487 8.93 -24.55 -3.39
CA ARG A 487 7.47 -24.67 -3.28
C ARG A 487 6.87 -23.85 -2.15
N MET A 488 7.68 -23.31 -1.24
CA MET A 488 7.23 -22.71 0.02
C MET A 488 7.93 -21.35 0.30
N PRO A 489 7.48 -20.26 -0.34
CA PRO A 489 8.11 -18.94 -0.22
C PRO A 489 8.06 -18.37 1.21
N VAL A 490 7.06 -18.75 2.02
CA VAL A 490 6.93 -18.30 3.41
C VAL A 490 8.10 -18.79 4.29
N VAL A 491 8.54 -20.03 4.08
CA VAL A 491 9.67 -20.63 4.83
C VAL A 491 10.96 -19.93 4.44
N ALA A 492 11.17 -19.70 3.14
CA ALA A 492 12.31 -18.96 2.61
C ALA A 492 12.36 -17.52 3.16
N HIS A 493 11.21 -16.84 3.22
CA HIS A 493 11.10 -15.50 3.81
C HIS A 493 11.41 -15.50 5.31
N GLY A 494 10.94 -16.50 6.05
CA GLY A 494 11.21 -16.67 7.47
C GLY A 494 12.69 -16.92 7.78
N LEU A 495 13.32 -17.85 7.04
CA LEU A 495 14.76 -18.09 7.12
C LEU A 495 15.56 -16.81 6.82
N LEU A 496 15.18 -16.09 5.77
CA LEU A 496 15.84 -14.83 5.42
C LEU A 496 15.64 -13.75 6.49
N HIS A 497 14.46 -13.67 7.08
CA HIS A 497 14.19 -12.75 8.19
C HIS A 497 15.09 -13.07 9.39
N ALA A 498 15.19 -14.34 9.77
CA ALA A 498 16.09 -14.78 10.85
C ALA A 498 17.55 -14.42 10.58
N VAL A 499 18.04 -14.72 9.38
CA VAL A 499 19.40 -14.39 8.93
C VAL A 499 19.63 -12.88 8.98
N SER A 500 18.66 -12.09 8.51
CA SER A 500 18.77 -10.62 8.51
C SER A 500 18.81 -10.04 9.93
N CYS A 501 18.04 -10.59 10.86
CA CYS A 501 18.05 -10.16 12.26
C CYS A 501 19.37 -10.51 12.97
N GLN A 502 19.94 -11.69 12.70
CA GLN A 502 21.22 -12.10 13.29
C GLN A 502 22.39 -11.31 12.71
N LEU A 503 22.50 -11.25 11.37
CA LEU A 503 23.58 -10.52 10.70
C LEU A 503 23.44 -8.99 10.81
N GLY A 504 22.23 -8.49 11.08
CA GLY A 504 21.97 -7.06 11.26
C GLY A 504 22.24 -6.56 12.68
N SER A 505 22.45 -7.44 13.66
CA SER A 505 22.63 -7.06 15.06
C SER A 505 24.08 -6.67 15.34
N PRO A 506 24.37 -5.43 15.77
CA PRO A 506 25.73 -5.00 16.13
C PRO A 506 26.37 -5.88 17.21
N ALA A 507 25.57 -6.30 18.20
CA ALA A 507 26.01 -7.09 19.34
C ALA A 507 26.44 -8.52 18.97
N PHE A 508 25.98 -9.04 17.82
CA PHE A 508 26.36 -10.35 17.33
C PHE A 508 27.86 -10.43 16.98
N TYR A 509 28.46 -9.31 16.60
CA TYR A 509 29.86 -9.23 16.18
C TYR A 509 30.83 -8.91 17.32
N ASP A 510 30.33 -8.65 18.54
CA ASP A 510 31.17 -8.41 19.72
C ASP A 510 31.94 -9.69 20.12
N ASP A 511 31.39 -10.88 19.85
CA ASP A 511 32.07 -12.17 19.98
C ASP A 511 32.54 -12.69 18.61
N ALA A 512 33.80 -12.43 18.29
CA ALA A 512 34.42 -12.85 17.04
C ALA A 512 34.40 -14.37 16.82
N ALA A 513 34.46 -15.19 17.88
CA ALA A 513 34.46 -16.65 17.76
C ALA A 513 33.06 -17.18 17.43
N ALA A 514 32.03 -16.66 18.10
CA ALA A 514 30.64 -16.98 17.79
C ALA A 514 30.25 -16.54 16.37
N ALA A 515 30.67 -15.34 15.96
CA ALA A 515 30.47 -14.82 14.61
C ALA A 515 31.16 -15.70 13.56
N ALA A 516 32.42 -16.09 13.78
CA ALA A 516 33.16 -16.96 12.86
C ALA A 516 32.53 -18.34 12.69
N ALA A 517 31.88 -18.88 13.73
CA ALA A 517 31.16 -20.15 13.66
C ALA A 517 29.82 -20.05 12.92
N ALA A 518 29.06 -18.96 13.11
CA ALA A 518 27.70 -18.84 12.60
C ALA A 518 27.60 -18.18 11.21
N VAL A 519 28.45 -17.19 10.88
CA VAL A 519 28.39 -16.46 9.60
C VAL A 519 28.46 -17.37 8.37
N PRO A 520 29.35 -18.39 8.28
CA PRO A 520 29.36 -19.29 7.13
C PRO A 520 28.04 -20.04 6.93
N SER A 521 27.41 -20.47 8.02
CA SER A 521 26.13 -21.17 8.02
C SER A 521 24.98 -20.25 7.58
N LEU A 522 24.96 -19.00 8.06
CA LEU A 522 23.96 -18.00 7.68
C LEU A 522 24.10 -17.56 6.22
N LEU A 523 25.34 -17.44 5.72
CA LEU A 523 25.60 -17.20 4.30
C LEU A 523 25.12 -18.37 3.44
N ARG A 524 25.32 -19.61 3.89
CA ARG A 524 24.80 -20.79 3.18
C ARG A 524 23.28 -20.80 3.07
N ILE A 525 22.58 -20.48 4.18
CA ILE A 525 21.11 -20.41 4.19
C ILE A 525 20.60 -19.31 3.25
N SER A 526 21.22 -18.14 3.26
CA SER A 526 20.84 -17.04 2.36
C SER A 526 21.12 -17.36 0.88
N LEU A 527 22.18 -18.11 0.57
CA LEU A 527 22.43 -18.65 -0.77
C LEU A 527 21.34 -19.66 -1.21
N TRP A 528 20.90 -20.57 -0.33
CA TRP A 528 19.77 -21.46 -0.65
C TRP A 528 18.50 -20.69 -0.98
N VAL A 529 18.19 -19.65 -0.20
CA VAL A 529 17.02 -18.80 -0.45
C VAL A 529 17.14 -18.10 -1.81
N ALA A 530 18.31 -17.55 -2.14
CA ALA A 530 18.55 -16.89 -3.42
C ALA A 530 18.49 -17.85 -4.62
N GLU A 531 18.96 -19.09 -4.45
CA GLU A 531 18.96 -20.13 -5.49
C GLU A 531 17.54 -20.60 -5.83
N TRP A 532 16.73 -20.88 -4.80
CA TRP A 532 15.40 -21.48 -4.99
C TRP A 532 14.26 -20.45 -5.09
N GLN A 533 14.49 -19.21 -4.65
CA GLN A 533 13.53 -18.10 -4.70
C GLN A 533 14.18 -16.80 -5.23
N PRO A 534 14.35 -16.66 -6.56
CA PRO A 534 15.07 -15.52 -7.14
C PRO A 534 14.42 -14.16 -6.87
N HIS A 535 13.13 -14.11 -6.58
CA HIS A 535 12.42 -12.87 -6.21
C HIS A 535 12.84 -12.28 -4.85
N LEU A 536 13.55 -13.05 -4.01
CA LEU A 536 14.05 -12.61 -2.71
C LEU A 536 15.51 -12.12 -2.76
N ILE A 537 16.18 -12.18 -3.92
CA ILE A 537 17.60 -11.80 -4.06
C ILE A 537 17.85 -10.37 -3.57
N SER A 538 17.00 -9.41 -3.94
CA SER A 538 17.13 -8.02 -3.48
C SER A 538 17.11 -7.90 -1.95
N LYS A 539 16.28 -8.71 -1.27
CA LYS A 539 16.21 -8.74 0.18
C LYS A 539 17.43 -9.44 0.81
N VAL A 540 17.96 -10.49 0.18
CA VAL A 540 19.24 -11.12 0.57
C VAL A 540 20.39 -10.12 0.48
N LEU A 541 20.48 -9.37 -0.61
CA LEU A 541 21.52 -8.37 -0.78
C LEU A 541 21.37 -7.23 0.22
N SER A 542 20.15 -6.79 0.52
CA SER A 542 19.93 -5.77 1.56
C SER A 542 20.46 -6.20 2.94
N SER A 543 20.30 -7.47 3.32
CA SER A 543 20.80 -7.98 4.60
C SER A 543 22.32 -8.14 4.59
N TRP A 544 22.89 -8.57 3.47
CA TRP A 544 24.34 -8.67 3.28
C TRP A 544 25.04 -7.30 3.27
N SER A 545 24.39 -6.25 2.75
CA SER A 545 24.91 -4.88 2.80
C SER A 545 25.07 -4.39 4.25
N ILE A 546 24.10 -4.68 5.11
CA ILE A 546 24.16 -4.34 6.54
C ILE A 546 25.27 -5.16 7.20
N ALA A 547 25.29 -6.47 6.94
CA ALA A 547 26.29 -7.39 7.49
C ALA A 547 27.74 -7.00 7.11
N LEU A 548 27.99 -6.60 5.86
CA LEU A 548 29.31 -6.13 5.41
C LEU A 548 29.78 -4.88 6.16
N THR A 549 28.85 -3.96 6.43
CA THR A 549 29.14 -2.72 7.16
C THR A 549 29.50 -3.03 8.61
N GLU A 550 28.74 -3.90 9.26
CA GLU A 550 29.00 -4.31 10.66
C GLU A 550 30.25 -5.18 10.81
N LEU A 551 30.47 -6.15 9.91
CA LEU A 551 31.69 -6.98 9.89
C LEU A 551 32.96 -6.13 9.71
N HIS A 552 32.89 -5.13 8.83
CA HIS A 552 33.99 -4.20 8.65
C HIS A 552 34.22 -3.36 9.91
N ARG A 553 33.15 -2.83 10.54
CA ARG A 553 33.22 -2.09 11.81
C ARG A 553 33.87 -2.92 12.92
N ALA A 554 33.60 -4.23 12.95
CA ALA A 554 34.19 -5.18 13.90
C ALA A 554 35.62 -5.64 13.54
N GLY A 555 36.16 -5.24 12.38
CA GLY A 555 37.52 -5.62 11.95
C GLY A 555 37.67 -7.07 11.48
N LEU A 556 36.57 -7.75 11.15
CA LEU A 556 36.56 -9.18 10.79
C LEU A 556 36.76 -9.39 9.27
N GLY A 557 37.97 -9.06 8.77
CA GLY A 557 38.29 -9.05 7.34
C GLY A 557 38.09 -10.40 6.62
N ASP A 558 38.37 -11.53 7.28
CA ASP A 558 38.18 -12.86 6.69
C ASP A 558 36.69 -13.20 6.45
N LEU A 559 35.80 -12.72 7.32
CA LEU A 559 34.35 -12.88 7.16
C LEU A 559 33.79 -11.95 6.09
N CYS A 560 34.34 -10.73 5.95
CA CYS A 560 34.03 -9.86 4.81
C CYS A 560 34.39 -10.54 3.49
N ARG A 561 35.57 -11.20 3.43
CA ARG A 561 35.97 -11.98 2.25
C ARG A 561 35.01 -13.11 1.95
N LEU A 562 34.56 -13.86 2.97
CA LEU A 562 33.59 -14.94 2.81
C LEU A 562 32.24 -14.44 2.27
N LEU A 563 31.78 -13.27 2.72
CA LEU A 563 30.55 -12.66 2.21
C LEU A 563 30.71 -12.20 0.76
N LEU A 564 31.86 -11.63 0.39
CA LEU A 564 32.20 -11.31 -1.00
C LEU A 564 32.27 -12.56 -1.89
N ASP A 565 32.77 -13.69 -1.36
CA ASP A 565 32.72 -14.99 -2.04
C ASP A 565 31.26 -15.45 -2.26
N GLY A 566 30.37 -15.17 -1.30
CA GLY A 566 28.92 -15.35 -1.46
C GLY A 566 28.34 -14.51 -2.59
N CYS A 567 28.71 -13.23 -2.69
CA CYS A 567 28.32 -12.36 -3.82
C CYS A 567 28.81 -12.91 -5.17
N VAL A 568 30.05 -13.40 -5.22
CA VAL A 568 30.61 -14.06 -6.41
C VAL A 568 29.85 -15.34 -6.76
N ALA A 569 29.48 -16.15 -5.77
CA ALA A 569 28.69 -17.36 -5.98
C ALA A 569 27.31 -17.04 -6.59
N LEU A 570 26.63 -15.99 -6.10
CA LEU A 570 25.37 -15.50 -6.68
C LEU A 570 25.57 -15.08 -8.15
N LEU A 571 26.62 -14.30 -8.44
CA LEU A 571 26.92 -13.88 -9.82
C LEU A 571 27.18 -15.08 -10.74
N ARG A 572 27.88 -16.12 -10.26
CA ARG A 572 28.14 -17.34 -11.02
C ARG A 572 26.87 -18.14 -11.30
N GLN A 573 26.00 -18.31 -10.30
CA GLN A 573 24.72 -19.00 -10.45
C GLN A 573 23.82 -18.33 -11.50
N GLN A 574 23.85 -17.00 -11.58
CA GLN A 574 23.12 -16.24 -12.59
C GLN A 574 23.72 -16.39 -13.99
N ALA A 575 25.06 -16.45 -14.08
CA ALA A 575 25.76 -16.64 -15.36
C ALA A 575 25.51 -18.03 -15.97
N THR A 576 25.41 -19.09 -15.15
CA THR A 576 25.10 -20.45 -15.60
C THR A 576 23.62 -20.60 -16.00
N ALA A 577 22.70 -19.96 -15.27
CA ALA A 577 21.29 -19.94 -15.64
C ALA A 577 21.05 -19.26 -17.01
N ALA A 578 21.77 -18.17 -17.28
CA ALA A 578 21.68 -17.44 -18.55
C ALA A 578 22.24 -18.23 -19.75
N THR A 579 23.28 -19.04 -19.57
CA THR A 579 23.82 -19.91 -20.63
C THR A 579 22.93 -21.12 -20.91
N ALA A 580 22.31 -21.71 -19.89
CA ALA A 580 21.37 -22.83 -20.05
C ALA A 580 20.08 -22.45 -20.82
N CYS A 581 19.56 -21.23 -20.62
CA CYS A 581 18.44 -20.72 -21.43
C CYS A 581 18.81 -20.53 -22.91
N ARG A 582 20.02 -20.05 -23.21
CA ARG A 582 20.47 -19.82 -24.60
C ARG A 582 20.70 -21.13 -25.37
N SER A 583 21.08 -22.22 -24.70
CA SER A 583 21.22 -23.52 -25.37
C SER A 583 19.87 -24.15 -25.75
N TYR A 584 18.78 -23.81 -25.05
CA TYR A 584 17.43 -24.26 -25.39
C TYR A 584 16.80 -23.49 -26.55
N GLU A 585 17.11 -22.20 -26.71
CA GLU A 585 16.63 -21.39 -27.85
C GLU A 585 17.34 -21.72 -29.18
N ALA A 586 18.52 -22.35 -29.14
CA ALA A 586 19.27 -22.73 -30.34
C ALA A 586 18.79 -24.06 -30.98
N VAL A 587 17.87 -24.79 -30.35
CA VAL A 587 17.33 -26.05 -30.88
C VAL A 587 15.81 -25.97 -30.95
N GLY A 588 15.28 -25.75 -32.15
CA GLY A 588 13.89 -26.07 -32.49
C GLY A 588 13.80 -26.66 -33.90
N PRO A 589 12.71 -27.34 -34.28
CA PRO A 589 11.70 -28.03 -33.49
C PRO A 589 11.70 -29.56 -33.80
N SER A 590 11.59 -30.41 -32.80
CA SER A 590 11.10 -31.78 -33.04
C SER A 590 10.13 -32.14 -31.94
N GLY A 591 8.85 -32.22 -32.32
CA GLY A 591 7.73 -32.33 -31.41
C GLY A 591 7.77 -33.60 -30.56
N LYS A 592 7.87 -33.40 -29.25
CA LYS A 592 7.22 -34.21 -28.21
C LYS A 592 6.84 -33.27 -27.08
N THR A 593 5.54 -33.13 -26.84
CA THR A 593 4.96 -32.46 -25.69
C THR A 593 5.34 -33.23 -24.43
N LEU A 594 6.22 -32.65 -23.62
CA LEU A 594 6.45 -33.02 -22.23
C LEU A 594 5.66 -32.07 -21.32
N ASP A 595 5.12 -32.63 -20.25
CA ASP A 595 4.21 -31.98 -19.31
C ASP A 595 4.78 -30.67 -18.70
N PRO A 596 3.94 -29.64 -18.44
CA PRO A 596 4.39 -28.33 -17.96
C PRO A 596 4.76 -28.29 -16.46
N SER A 597 5.08 -29.42 -15.82
CA SER A 597 5.45 -29.49 -14.39
C SER A 597 6.96 -29.55 -14.11
N GLU A 598 7.82 -29.53 -15.12
CA GLU A 598 9.28 -29.65 -14.96
C GLU A 598 10.10 -28.52 -15.65
N SER A 599 9.51 -27.35 -15.89
CA SER A 599 10.29 -26.17 -16.30
C SER A 599 10.89 -25.48 -15.07
N GLY A 600 12.21 -25.58 -14.89
CA GLY A 600 12.96 -24.78 -13.92
C GLY A 600 12.74 -23.27 -14.09
N PRO A 601 12.92 -22.47 -13.03
CA PRO A 601 12.47 -21.08 -13.00
C PRO A 601 13.21 -20.22 -14.02
N ALA A 602 12.45 -19.51 -14.86
CA ALA A 602 12.96 -18.40 -15.67
C ALA A 602 13.45 -17.29 -14.72
N VAL A 603 14.76 -17.02 -14.76
CA VAL A 603 15.40 -16.09 -13.81
C VAL A 603 15.33 -14.65 -14.34
N PRO A 604 14.88 -13.66 -13.53
CA PRO A 604 14.93 -12.25 -13.89
C PRO A 604 16.38 -11.73 -13.89
N GLY A 605 16.85 -11.21 -15.03
CA GLY A 605 18.22 -10.75 -15.27
C GLY A 605 18.69 -9.50 -14.49
N GLY A 606 18.14 -9.21 -13.30
CA GLY A 606 18.45 -8.02 -12.48
C GLY A 606 19.52 -8.21 -11.40
N ALA A 607 19.78 -9.45 -10.96
CA ALA A 607 20.64 -9.73 -9.80
C ALA A 607 22.11 -9.29 -9.96
N VAL A 608 22.66 -9.32 -11.18
CA VAL A 608 24.05 -8.89 -11.44
C VAL A 608 24.23 -7.41 -11.12
N ARG A 609 23.25 -6.58 -11.51
CA ARG A 609 23.29 -5.14 -11.25
C ARG A 609 23.18 -4.85 -9.76
N GLU A 610 22.24 -5.51 -9.08
CA GLU A 610 22.02 -5.32 -7.65
C GLU A 610 23.25 -5.69 -6.81
N VAL A 611 23.97 -6.77 -7.16
CA VAL A 611 25.21 -7.15 -6.47
C VAL A 611 26.31 -6.11 -6.67
N LEU A 612 26.46 -5.61 -7.90
CA LEU A 612 27.47 -4.57 -8.20
C LEU A 612 27.12 -3.24 -7.50
N ASP A 613 25.85 -2.85 -7.49
CA ASP A 613 25.38 -1.65 -6.80
C ASP A 613 25.60 -1.75 -5.28
N LEU A 614 25.42 -2.93 -4.68
CA LEU A 614 25.72 -3.17 -3.28
C LEU A 614 27.20 -2.95 -2.96
N VAL A 615 28.11 -3.56 -3.72
CA VAL A 615 29.56 -3.42 -3.48
C VAL A 615 30.03 -2.00 -3.79
N GLU A 616 29.46 -1.37 -4.81
CA GLU A 616 29.74 0.02 -5.15
C GLU A 616 29.27 0.97 -4.04
N ALA A 617 28.05 0.78 -3.51
CA ALA A 617 27.54 1.55 -2.38
C ALA A 617 28.42 1.39 -1.13
N TRP A 618 28.85 0.15 -0.82
CA TRP A 618 29.79 -0.11 0.27
C TRP A 618 31.14 0.60 0.06
N SER A 619 31.67 0.61 -1.16
CA SER A 619 32.92 1.32 -1.48
C SER A 619 32.83 2.84 -1.29
N ARG A 620 31.68 3.45 -1.59
CA ARG A 620 31.46 4.91 -1.48
C ARG A 620 31.37 5.39 -0.04
N GLN A 621 31.05 4.51 0.91
CA GLN A 621 30.95 4.87 2.33
C GLN A 621 32.32 5.17 2.97
N GLY A 622 33.43 4.98 2.23
CA GLY A 622 34.78 5.31 2.68
C GLY A 622 35.38 4.33 3.69
N SER A 623 34.63 3.28 4.04
CA SER A 623 34.99 2.23 4.98
C SER A 623 35.50 0.95 4.29
N ALA A 624 35.39 0.79 2.97
CA ALA A 624 35.83 -0.46 2.34
C ALA A 624 37.37 -0.56 2.28
N ASP A 625 37.93 -1.69 2.75
CA ASP A 625 39.35 -2.00 2.56
C ASP A 625 39.66 -2.21 1.06
N PRO A 626 40.59 -1.44 0.48
CA PRO A 626 41.01 -1.63 -0.91
C PRO A 626 41.45 -3.07 -1.21
N GLY A 627 42.05 -3.79 -0.26
CA GLY A 627 42.46 -5.19 -0.43
C GLY A 627 41.31 -6.14 -0.75
N LEU A 628 40.19 -6.01 -0.04
CA LEU A 628 38.98 -6.79 -0.25
C LEU A 628 38.29 -6.46 -1.58
N LEU A 629 38.28 -5.18 -1.96
CA LEU A 629 37.75 -4.75 -3.26
C LEU A 629 38.58 -5.33 -4.42
N ARG A 630 39.92 -5.34 -4.30
CA ARG A 630 40.80 -6.00 -5.29
C ARG A 630 40.48 -7.48 -5.44
N TYR A 631 40.31 -8.16 -4.30
CA TYR A 631 39.96 -9.58 -4.29
C TYR A 631 38.64 -9.83 -5.02
N PHE A 632 37.58 -9.10 -4.68
CA PHE A 632 36.27 -9.24 -5.31
C PHE A 632 36.33 -9.02 -6.83
N VAL A 633 36.94 -7.91 -7.27
CA VAL A 633 37.06 -7.58 -8.70
C VAL A 633 37.78 -8.68 -9.48
N LEU A 634 38.90 -9.18 -8.96
CA LEU A 634 39.66 -10.25 -9.61
C LEU A 634 38.86 -11.56 -9.67
N GLN A 635 38.09 -11.89 -8.62
CA GLN A 635 37.22 -13.07 -8.64
C GLN A 635 36.11 -12.94 -9.68
N VAL A 636 35.51 -11.74 -9.84
CA VAL A 636 34.48 -11.49 -10.86
C VAL A 636 35.07 -11.59 -12.28
N LEU A 637 36.20 -10.94 -12.53
CA LEU A 637 36.86 -10.99 -13.84
C LEU A 637 37.38 -12.39 -14.20
N ALA A 638 37.72 -13.23 -13.21
CA ALA A 638 38.19 -14.58 -13.46
C ALA A 638 37.14 -15.52 -14.11
N PHE A 639 35.84 -15.22 -13.99
CA PHE A 639 34.79 -16.02 -14.67
C PHE A 639 33.94 -15.23 -15.65
N ALA A 640 33.97 -13.89 -15.61
CA ALA A 640 33.24 -13.05 -16.55
C ALA A 640 33.97 -12.96 -17.89
N SER A 641 33.30 -13.34 -18.99
CA SER A 641 33.85 -13.27 -20.35
C SER A 641 33.06 -12.29 -21.24
N PRO A 642 33.68 -11.72 -22.29
CA PRO A 642 32.99 -10.89 -23.27
C PRO A 642 31.88 -11.66 -24.02
N PRO A 643 30.82 -10.99 -24.53
CA PRO A 643 30.62 -9.54 -24.56
C PRO A 643 30.04 -8.98 -23.26
N TYR A 644 30.67 -7.91 -22.74
CA TYR A 644 30.21 -7.20 -21.55
C TYR A 644 29.13 -6.15 -21.88
N SER A 645 28.26 -5.85 -20.92
CA SER A 645 27.35 -4.70 -21.02
C SER A 645 28.05 -3.40 -20.57
N SER A 646 27.62 -2.27 -21.11
CA SER A 646 28.17 -0.96 -20.73
C SER A 646 27.93 -0.65 -19.23
N ASP A 647 26.76 -1.03 -18.68
CA ASP A 647 26.46 -0.88 -17.26
C ASP A 647 27.40 -1.70 -16.36
N PHE A 648 27.74 -2.93 -16.78
CA PHE A 648 28.68 -3.80 -16.06
C PHE A 648 30.10 -3.22 -16.09
N CYS A 649 30.58 -2.84 -17.28
CA CYS A 649 31.90 -2.23 -17.44
C CYS A 649 32.02 -0.93 -16.63
N GLY A 650 30.98 -0.09 -16.61
CA GLY A 650 30.96 1.16 -15.86
C GLY A 650 31.05 0.95 -14.36
N ALA A 651 30.28 -0.02 -13.81
CA ALA A 651 30.36 -0.38 -12.40
C ALA A 651 31.73 -0.98 -12.03
N MET A 652 32.27 -1.87 -12.89
CA MET A 652 33.57 -2.49 -12.66
C MET A 652 34.74 -1.49 -12.66
N LEU A 653 34.70 -0.49 -13.56
CA LEU A 653 35.71 0.59 -13.58
C LEU A 653 35.68 1.43 -12.29
N ARG A 654 34.50 1.72 -11.74
CA ARG A 654 34.36 2.43 -10.45
C ARG A 654 34.92 1.63 -9.29
N LEU A 655 34.64 0.32 -9.26
CA LEU A 655 35.21 -0.58 -8.26
C LEU A 655 36.73 -0.72 -8.38
N LEU A 656 37.28 -0.80 -9.60
CA LEU A 656 38.72 -0.81 -9.85
C LEU A 656 39.42 0.46 -9.33
N LEU A 657 38.81 1.62 -9.56
CA LEU A 657 39.30 2.89 -9.02
C LEU A 657 39.27 2.91 -7.48
N ALA A 658 38.15 2.48 -6.88
CA ALA A 658 38.01 2.41 -5.42
C ALA A 658 39.01 1.43 -4.79
N ALA A 659 39.30 0.32 -5.47
CA ALA A 659 40.33 -0.65 -5.09
C ALA A 659 41.78 -0.13 -5.27
N GLY A 660 41.97 1.04 -5.90
CA GLY A 660 43.28 1.60 -6.22
C GLY A 660 44.08 0.70 -7.17
N MET A 661 43.39 -0.06 -8.03
CA MET A 661 44.03 -0.92 -9.02
C MET A 661 44.61 -0.08 -10.15
N ARG A 662 45.90 -0.24 -10.39
CA ARG A 662 46.65 0.38 -11.49
C ARG A 662 47.48 -0.68 -12.19
N ALA A 663 47.79 -0.47 -13.47
CA ALA A 663 48.60 -1.42 -14.24
C ALA A 663 49.96 -1.67 -13.56
N THR A 664 50.51 -0.67 -12.87
CA THR A 664 51.79 -0.73 -12.15
C THR A 664 51.75 -1.50 -10.82
N ASN A 665 50.57 -1.66 -10.20
CA ASN A 665 50.43 -2.17 -8.84
C ASN A 665 50.09 -3.67 -8.80
N VAL A 666 49.76 -4.27 -9.94
CA VAL A 666 49.36 -5.67 -10.05
C VAL A 666 50.60 -6.52 -10.31
N ARG A 667 51.10 -7.19 -9.25
CA ARG A 667 52.31 -8.04 -9.32
C ARG A 667 52.07 -9.41 -9.94
N ASN A 668 50.82 -9.87 -10.01
CA ASN A 668 50.46 -11.18 -10.54
C ASN A 668 50.15 -11.07 -12.04
N GLU A 669 50.91 -11.79 -12.87
CA GLU A 669 50.79 -11.79 -14.32
C GLU A 669 49.41 -12.27 -14.81
N ALA A 670 48.82 -13.27 -14.14
CA ALA A 670 47.48 -13.75 -14.47
C ALA A 670 46.39 -12.68 -14.19
N ALA A 671 46.52 -11.95 -13.07
CA ALA A 671 45.62 -10.85 -12.76
C ALA A 671 45.79 -9.67 -13.73
N ALA A 672 47.03 -9.38 -14.15
CA ALA A 672 47.30 -8.38 -15.16
C ALA A 672 46.71 -8.75 -16.52
N ALA A 673 46.75 -10.03 -16.91
CA ALA A 673 46.13 -10.51 -18.14
C ALA A 673 44.59 -10.31 -18.14
N LEU A 674 43.91 -10.66 -17.06
CA LEU A 674 42.45 -10.46 -16.91
C LEU A 674 42.05 -8.98 -17.03
N LEU A 675 42.83 -8.07 -16.44
CA LEU A 675 42.56 -6.63 -16.51
C LEU A 675 42.77 -6.07 -17.92
N ARG A 676 43.76 -6.58 -18.66
CA ARG A 676 43.99 -6.20 -20.06
C ARG A 676 42.86 -6.67 -20.96
N GLU A 677 42.43 -7.93 -20.81
CA GLU A 677 41.30 -8.48 -21.56
C GLU A 677 40.02 -7.68 -21.32
N PHE A 678 39.74 -7.35 -20.06
CA PHE A 678 38.63 -6.49 -19.69
C PHE A 678 38.75 -5.08 -20.30
N ALA A 679 39.92 -4.44 -20.24
CA ALA A 679 40.13 -3.10 -20.77
C ALA A 679 39.92 -3.03 -22.29
N LEU A 680 40.46 -4.00 -23.05
CA LEU A 680 40.26 -4.10 -24.49
C LEU A 680 38.77 -4.28 -24.86
N ALA A 681 38.05 -5.11 -24.12
CA ALA A 681 36.62 -5.31 -24.34
C ALA A 681 35.79 -4.05 -23.98
N ALA A 682 36.20 -3.30 -22.96
CA ALA A 682 35.52 -2.08 -22.52
C ALA A 682 35.79 -0.87 -23.43
N GLU A 683 36.96 -0.76 -24.06
CA GLU A 683 37.26 0.30 -25.04
C GLU A 683 36.29 0.29 -26.23
N GLY A 684 35.90 -0.91 -26.68
CA GLY A 684 34.89 -1.09 -27.75
C GLY A 684 33.48 -0.60 -27.39
N LEU A 685 33.22 -0.27 -26.12
CA LEU A 685 31.92 0.17 -25.58
C LEU A 685 31.93 1.65 -25.11
N SER A 686 33.03 2.37 -25.33
CA SER A 686 33.29 3.75 -24.86
C SER A 686 32.17 4.78 -25.14
N ALA A 687 31.33 4.57 -26.16
CA ALA A 687 30.25 5.48 -26.53
C ALA A 687 28.87 5.17 -25.89
N SER A 688 28.70 4.08 -25.13
CA SER A 688 27.39 3.58 -24.66
C SER A 688 27.22 3.48 -23.14
N PHE A 689 28.09 4.12 -22.36
CA PHE A 689 28.08 4.07 -20.89
C PHE A 689 26.96 4.90 -20.25
N THR A 690 26.19 4.27 -19.35
CA THR A 690 25.13 4.90 -18.55
C THR A 690 25.32 4.56 -17.06
N PRO A 691 25.66 5.52 -16.17
CA PRO A 691 26.00 6.93 -16.43
C PRO A 691 27.37 7.10 -17.13
N PRO A 692 27.64 8.26 -17.75
CA PRO A 692 28.88 8.52 -18.48
C PRO A 692 30.11 8.39 -17.59
N LEU A 693 31.22 7.90 -18.15
CA LEU A 693 32.46 7.69 -17.42
C LEU A 693 33.07 9.03 -16.96
N THR A 694 33.55 9.07 -15.72
CA THR A 694 34.29 10.23 -15.21
C THR A 694 35.68 10.33 -15.84
N ALA A 695 36.31 11.52 -15.83
CA ALA A 695 37.66 11.70 -16.38
C ALA A 695 38.71 10.75 -15.74
N ARG A 696 38.52 10.39 -14.46
CA ARG A 696 39.38 9.42 -13.76
C ARG A 696 39.16 7.99 -14.25
N GLU A 697 37.91 7.61 -14.52
CA GLU A 697 37.56 6.29 -15.07
C GLU A 697 38.11 6.12 -16.49
N GLN A 698 37.99 7.17 -17.31
CA GLN A 698 38.53 7.20 -18.66
C GLN A 698 40.06 7.07 -18.67
N HIS A 699 40.75 7.78 -17.77
CA HIS A 699 42.20 7.68 -17.63
C HIS A 699 42.64 6.28 -17.19
N LEU A 700 41.94 5.67 -16.22
CA LEU A 700 42.23 4.31 -15.79
C LEU A 700 42.03 3.30 -16.93
N LEU A 701 40.96 3.42 -17.70
CA LEU A 701 40.70 2.54 -18.84
C LEU A 701 41.85 2.61 -19.86
N ALA A 702 42.28 3.82 -20.21
CA ALA A 702 43.40 4.03 -21.13
C ALA A 702 44.73 3.50 -20.56
N GLU A 703 44.99 3.65 -19.25
CA GLU A 703 46.19 3.11 -18.59
C GLU A 703 46.23 1.57 -18.65
N LEU A 704 45.09 0.92 -18.34
CA LEU A 704 44.97 -0.54 -18.35
C LEU A 704 45.15 -1.11 -19.77
N ALA A 705 44.61 -0.45 -20.79
CA ALA A 705 44.77 -0.85 -22.19
C ALA A 705 46.19 -0.60 -22.73
N ALA A 706 46.81 0.53 -22.41
CA ALA A 706 48.15 0.91 -22.89
C ALA A 706 49.27 0.01 -22.35
N SER A 707 49.08 -0.62 -21.20
CA SER A 707 50.03 -1.56 -20.60
C SER A 707 50.34 -2.81 -21.44
N GLY A 708 49.63 -3.01 -22.57
CA GLY A 708 49.84 -4.08 -23.55
C GLY A 708 50.80 -3.77 -24.71
N GLY A 709 51.36 -2.55 -24.81
CA GLY A 709 52.24 -2.15 -25.94
C GLY A 709 53.68 -2.71 -25.93
N GLY A 710 53.98 -3.70 -25.08
CA GLY A 710 55.33 -4.22 -24.83
C GLY A 710 55.60 -5.62 -25.37
N LEU A 711 55.10 -5.96 -26.56
CA LEU A 711 55.60 -7.11 -27.33
C LEU A 711 56.01 -6.60 -28.70
N ALA A 712 57.33 -6.41 -28.86
CA ALA A 712 57.96 -6.10 -30.13
C ALA A 712 57.49 -7.11 -31.20
N PRO A 713 57.18 -6.69 -32.43
CA PRO A 713 56.95 -7.64 -33.50
C PRO A 713 58.25 -8.40 -33.72
N ALA A 714 58.21 -9.72 -33.51
CA ALA A 714 59.30 -10.61 -33.90
C ALA A 714 59.61 -10.35 -35.38
N GLN A 715 60.76 -9.72 -35.62
CA GLN A 715 61.35 -9.62 -36.93
C GLN A 715 61.57 -11.05 -37.44
N ARG A 716 60.77 -11.44 -38.45
CA ARG A 716 61.17 -12.47 -39.39
C ARG A 716 62.38 -11.92 -40.18
N ALA A 717 63.58 -12.17 -39.67
CA ALA A 717 64.75 -12.43 -40.51
C ALA A 717 64.75 -13.96 -40.73
N GLY A 718 64.79 -14.52 -41.94
CA GLY A 718 65.69 -14.15 -43.02
C GLY A 718 66.96 -14.96 -42.84
N THR A 719 66.98 -16.12 -43.51
CA THR A 719 67.98 -17.22 -43.57
C THR A 719 68.12 -18.13 -42.36
#